data_AF-A0A7I8DUA8-F1
#
_entry.id   AF-A0A7I8DUA8-F1
#
_cell.length_a   1.000
_cell.length_b   1.000
_cell.length_c   1.000
_cell.angle_alpha   90.00
_cell.angle_beta   90.00
_cell.angle_gamma   90.00
#
_symmetry.space_group_name_H-M   'P 1'
#
loop_
_entity.id
_entity.type
_entity.pdbx_description
1 polymer ?
#
loop_
_entity_poly.entity_id
_entity_poly.type
_entity_poly.pdbx_seq_one_letter_code
_entity_poly.pdbx_strand_id
1 'polypeptide(L)'
;MFSDNDRISLRQFSRLLVFDLFSISGLIIPNIAAASSGRDGLLAICLGTLYAFIYGYLILSLCKQTGGRYLNFCDDTFGRFVTFFVAIPYIIKLFFCLVFSAKLFGQVINQTLLADTDNRIIILFLLVVSAYSASKGMEVRARITEIIYFLVIIPIILFLFLGIRKVDPGNITPLFTENLKDIGTGSYLVLLTFSALEMMIFAAPMIHYRKSDLSKGKRLYNYAARAIIITGILDILMYIVTMGLLGRKETADKLWSAINIFQMVKIPGGIVQRQDAFILSIWLLSIFTLTAALFYYLTYISGHVLKLSSRNYLLVPFILLAFGVAVIPIDTEQFYYFFKKYMMYIGMPQSLILPFLVACTGKLKKFINKKAIINTMFAIVITAGAFTLTGCSDMTEIEDKNFIQAVGIDTEGKDMIKVYYILPDLQALTEQGAEDPKKLKLSFSDKDFTEIEQDYGLENNKRLDFSQLKAVILGNGIAKDKEKMDAFLTYVENKYEFGRNTPIFLAENTAKEIMDLNSNIEGGIGDFLAQLSRINLKNNGIKEIDAGDLILARNEGNMNIVIPMLRAEETKMRVSGIGIYSAGTVQLHATEKESDFIYFASGFGKNKILYLPETNEDELPKYVLKINRITRTMEFRNADGKPYLNMIIEGNASIQKGLAKKEDEARNEDIKKIEEECNDYVKKNIQKTITAICINEKLDYLNLYRMTGYRNKSLWLEYKDDPEKFLENITINLKVNFHIQ
;
A
#
# COMPACT_ATOMS: atom_id res chain seq x y z
N MET A 1 28.31 -3.29 -32.49
CA MET A 1 29.05 -3.15 -31.22
C MET A 1 29.53 -1.71 -31.15
N PHE A 2 28.84 -0.82 -30.43
CA PHE A 2 29.22 0.60 -30.35
C PHE A 2 30.26 0.80 -29.26
N SER A 3 31.33 1.49 -29.65
CA SER A 3 32.51 1.92 -28.89
C SER A 3 32.16 2.78 -27.67
N ASP A 4 32.88 2.60 -26.56
CA ASP A 4 32.79 3.34 -25.29
C ASP A 4 32.89 4.86 -25.54
N ASN A 5 31.77 5.53 -25.79
CA ASN A 5 31.73 6.94 -26.15
C ASN A 5 30.88 7.80 -25.21
N ASP A 6 30.39 7.21 -24.11
CA ASP A 6 29.53 7.83 -23.10
C ASP A 6 28.28 8.48 -23.73
N ARG A 7 27.81 7.99 -24.90
CA ARG A 7 26.63 8.49 -25.60
C ARG A 7 25.40 7.64 -25.37
N ILE A 8 24.25 8.30 -25.22
CA ILE A 8 22.95 7.64 -25.06
C ILE A 8 21.89 8.16 -26.03
N SER A 9 20.94 7.31 -26.39
CA SER A 9 19.79 7.70 -27.22
C SER A 9 18.73 8.47 -26.44
N LEU A 10 17.87 9.24 -27.13
CA LEU A 10 16.73 9.93 -26.51
C LEU A 10 15.75 8.97 -25.80
N ARG A 11 15.62 7.74 -26.30
CA ARG A 11 14.79 6.70 -25.68
C ARG A 11 15.39 6.23 -24.36
N GLN A 12 16.71 5.99 -24.33
CA GLN A 12 17.44 5.62 -23.12
C GLN A 12 17.40 6.74 -22.08
N PHE A 13 17.57 7.99 -22.51
CA PHE A 13 17.42 9.16 -21.65
C PHE A 13 16.04 9.23 -20.99
N SER A 14 14.97 9.06 -21.77
CA SER A 14 13.60 9.09 -21.23
C SER A 14 13.36 7.99 -20.18
N ARG A 15 13.90 6.78 -20.39
CA ARG A 15 13.77 5.67 -19.43
C ARG A 15 14.59 5.87 -18.16
N LEU A 16 15.80 6.39 -18.28
CA LEU A 16 16.60 6.81 -17.13
C LEU A 16 15.80 7.80 -16.28
N LEU A 17 15.23 8.83 -16.92
CA LEU A 17 14.40 9.81 -16.23
C LEU A 17 13.17 9.20 -15.56
N VAL A 18 12.50 8.22 -16.17
CA VAL A 18 11.36 7.55 -15.51
C VAL A 18 11.79 6.94 -14.18
N PHE A 19 12.92 6.22 -14.11
CA PHE A 19 13.38 5.68 -12.84
C PHE A 19 13.96 6.74 -11.90
N ASP A 20 14.69 7.73 -12.42
CA ASP A 20 15.23 8.81 -11.61
C ASP A 20 14.10 9.57 -10.87
N LEU A 21 12.89 9.61 -11.45
CA LEU A 21 11.71 10.23 -10.85
C LEU A 21 10.87 9.24 -10.04
N PHE A 22 10.50 8.09 -10.61
CA PHE A 22 9.49 7.19 -10.03
C PHE A 22 10.01 6.36 -8.84
N SER A 23 11.32 6.10 -8.75
CA SER A 23 11.86 5.13 -7.80
C SER A 23 11.43 5.44 -6.36
N ILE A 24 11.92 6.51 -5.74
CA ILE A 24 11.51 6.82 -4.36
C ILE A 24 10.11 7.46 -4.31
N SER A 25 9.69 8.17 -5.36
CA SER A 25 8.40 8.86 -5.39
C SER A 25 7.23 7.91 -5.24
N GLY A 26 7.30 6.71 -5.85
CA GLY A 26 6.25 5.71 -5.79
C GLY A 26 5.90 5.26 -4.38
N LEU A 27 6.86 5.24 -3.44
CA LEU A 27 6.58 4.90 -2.04
C LEU A 27 6.08 6.09 -1.21
N ILE A 28 6.65 7.27 -1.44
CA ILE A 28 6.47 8.40 -0.52
C ILE A 28 5.33 9.32 -0.96
N ILE A 29 5.02 9.41 -2.26
CA ILE A 29 3.95 10.29 -2.75
C ILE A 29 2.58 9.96 -2.15
N PRO A 30 2.16 8.68 -2.02
CA PRO A 30 0.90 8.38 -1.35
C PRO A 30 0.79 9.02 0.03
N ASN A 31 1.84 8.87 0.85
CA ASN A 31 1.94 9.50 2.16
C ASN A 31 1.94 11.03 2.08
N ILE A 32 2.80 11.64 1.26
CA ILE A 32 2.88 13.10 1.10
C ILE A 32 1.50 13.66 0.76
N ALA A 33 0.84 13.09 -0.24
CA ALA A 33 -0.41 13.61 -0.78
C ALA A 33 -1.57 13.44 0.21
N ALA A 34 -1.64 12.31 0.93
CA ALA A 34 -2.67 12.08 1.94
C ALA A 34 -2.44 12.93 3.21
N ALA A 35 -1.19 13.03 3.67
CA ALA A 35 -0.83 13.79 4.87
C ALA A 35 -1.00 15.30 4.68
N SER A 36 -0.70 15.82 3.48
CA SER A 36 -0.88 17.25 3.21
C SER A 36 -2.29 17.60 2.76
N SER A 37 -2.92 16.76 1.93
CA SER A 37 -4.10 17.13 1.15
C SER A 37 -5.25 16.14 1.28
N GLY A 38 -5.23 15.28 2.32
CA GLY A 38 -6.32 14.37 2.64
C GLY A 38 -6.83 13.59 1.42
N ARG A 39 -8.15 13.60 1.20
CA ARG A 39 -8.78 12.94 0.04
C ARG A 39 -8.43 13.61 -1.30
N ASP A 40 -8.06 14.90 -1.26
CA ASP A 40 -7.66 15.71 -2.42
C ASP A 40 -6.19 15.58 -2.81
N GLY A 41 -5.48 14.59 -2.26
CA GLY A 41 -4.12 14.23 -2.65
C GLY A 41 -3.96 14.01 -4.16
N LEU A 42 -4.99 13.50 -4.86
CA LEU A 42 -5.00 13.41 -6.33
C LEU A 42 -4.75 14.75 -7.01
N LEU A 43 -5.41 15.81 -6.54
CA LEU A 43 -5.25 17.15 -7.10
C LEU A 43 -3.83 17.68 -6.82
N ALA A 44 -3.30 17.39 -5.63
CA ALA A 44 -1.93 17.75 -5.28
C ALA A 44 -0.90 17.05 -6.19
N ILE A 45 -1.10 15.78 -6.51
CA ILE A 45 -0.22 15.04 -7.43
C ILE A 45 -0.32 15.60 -8.85
N CYS A 46 -1.53 15.87 -9.35
CA CYS A 46 -1.75 16.47 -10.66
C CYS A 46 -1.09 17.86 -10.78
N LEU A 47 -1.27 18.72 -9.79
CA LEU A 47 -0.66 20.07 -9.76
C LEU A 47 0.86 20.00 -9.56
N GLY A 48 1.37 19.10 -8.72
CA GLY A 48 2.80 18.86 -8.55
C GLY A 48 3.46 18.37 -9.85
N THR A 49 2.79 17.46 -10.57
CA THR A 49 3.22 17.00 -11.90
C THR A 49 3.16 18.13 -12.93
N LEU A 50 2.14 18.99 -12.87
CA LEU A 50 2.06 20.20 -13.70
C LEU A 50 3.27 21.13 -13.46
N TYR A 51 3.60 21.37 -12.19
CA TYR A 51 4.81 22.13 -11.83
C TYR A 51 6.09 21.44 -12.30
N ALA A 52 6.14 20.11 -12.33
CA ALA A 52 7.29 19.37 -12.85
C ALA A 52 7.50 19.61 -14.36
N PHE A 53 6.44 19.75 -15.17
CA PHE A 53 6.59 20.16 -16.58
C PHE A 53 7.20 21.55 -16.72
N ILE A 54 6.72 22.50 -15.93
CA ILE A 54 7.24 23.87 -15.92
C ILE A 54 8.72 23.84 -15.50
N TYR A 55 9.03 23.13 -14.42
CA TYR A 55 10.39 22.97 -13.93
C TYR A 55 11.32 22.32 -14.97
N GLY A 56 10.91 21.20 -15.56
CA GLY A 56 11.67 20.53 -16.62
C GLY A 56 11.88 21.40 -17.87
N TYR A 57 10.88 22.21 -18.25
CA TYR A 57 11.01 23.19 -19.33
C TYR A 57 12.04 24.26 -18.99
N LEU A 58 12.00 24.83 -17.78
CA LEU A 58 12.94 25.85 -17.32
C LEU A 58 14.37 25.30 -17.31
N ILE A 59 14.58 24.12 -16.74
CA ILE A 59 15.88 23.43 -16.70
C ILE A 59 16.45 23.20 -18.10
N LEU A 60 15.64 22.73 -19.05
CA LEU A 60 16.07 22.55 -20.44
C LEU A 60 16.34 23.86 -21.17
N SER A 61 15.55 24.89 -20.90
CA SER A 61 15.77 26.23 -21.45
C SER A 61 17.10 26.81 -20.98
N LEU A 62 17.41 26.65 -19.69
CA LEU A 62 18.68 27.06 -19.10
C LEU A 62 19.85 26.25 -19.67
N CYS A 63 19.69 24.94 -19.80
CA CYS A 63 20.67 24.06 -20.44
C CYS A 63 20.97 24.47 -21.90
N LYS A 64 19.96 24.92 -22.65
CA LYS A 64 20.14 25.41 -24.03
C LYS A 64 20.95 26.71 -24.06
N GLN A 65 20.73 27.61 -23.10
CA GLN A 65 21.46 28.87 -23.00
C GLN A 65 22.95 28.66 -22.72
N THR A 66 23.31 27.58 -22.00
CA THR A 66 24.71 27.20 -21.75
C THR A 66 25.31 26.30 -22.83
N GLY A 67 24.70 26.23 -24.03
CA GLY A 67 25.18 25.41 -25.15
C GLY A 67 25.19 23.91 -24.88
N GLY A 68 24.41 23.43 -23.90
CA GLY A 68 24.34 22.01 -23.52
C GLY A 68 25.54 21.48 -22.72
N ARG A 69 26.50 22.34 -22.33
CA ARG A 69 27.68 21.98 -21.53
C ARG A 69 27.83 22.92 -20.33
N TYR A 70 26.95 22.76 -19.35
CA TYR A 70 26.78 23.70 -18.23
C TYR A 70 28.07 23.98 -17.43
N LEU A 71 28.78 22.95 -16.97
CA LEU A 71 30.01 23.13 -16.19
C LEU A 71 31.13 23.81 -17.01
N ASN A 72 31.29 23.43 -18.28
CA ASN A 72 32.26 24.06 -19.18
C ASN A 72 31.88 25.53 -19.45
N PHE A 73 30.59 25.81 -19.63
CA PHE A 73 30.10 27.18 -19.79
C PHE A 73 30.41 28.03 -18.56
N CYS A 74 30.26 27.49 -17.35
CA CYS A 74 30.67 28.17 -16.13
C CYS A 74 32.17 28.48 -16.10
N ASP A 75 33.01 27.50 -16.49
CA ASP A 75 34.46 27.69 -16.58
C ASP A 75 34.85 28.77 -17.58
N ASP A 76 34.25 28.72 -18.78
CA ASP A 76 34.52 29.65 -19.87
C ASP A 76 34.03 31.08 -19.52
N THR A 77 32.94 31.20 -18.77
CA THR A 77 32.28 32.50 -18.48
C THR A 77 32.79 33.17 -17.21
N PHE A 78 32.91 32.43 -16.10
CA PHE A 78 33.24 32.98 -14.78
C PHE A 78 34.63 32.61 -14.28
N GLY A 79 35.27 31.65 -14.96
CA GLY A 79 36.52 31.07 -14.51
C GLY A 79 36.33 30.01 -13.43
N ARG A 80 37.29 29.09 -13.38
CA ARG A 80 37.23 27.85 -12.58
C ARG A 80 36.96 28.03 -11.09
N PHE A 81 37.49 29.09 -10.48
CA PHE A 81 37.29 29.34 -9.06
C PHE A 81 35.81 29.56 -8.74
N VAL A 82 35.09 30.30 -9.58
CA VAL A 82 33.65 30.52 -9.40
C VAL A 82 32.86 29.24 -9.72
N THR A 83 33.24 28.49 -10.77
CA THR A 83 32.63 27.19 -11.09
C THR A 83 32.70 26.21 -9.92
N PHE A 84 33.80 26.20 -9.16
CA PHE A 84 33.94 25.38 -7.95
C PHE A 84 32.81 25.68 -6.94
N PHE A 85 32.55 26.95 -6.63
CA PHE A 85 31.48 27.34 -5.70
C PHE A 85 30.08 27.12 -6.27
N VAL A 86 29.89 27.28 -7.58
CA VAL A 86 28.63 26.92 -8.25
C VAL A 86 28.38 25.42 -8.19
N ALA A 87 29.42 24.58 -8.23
CA ALA A 87 29.27 23.14 -8.19
C ALA A 87 28.95 22.58 -6.80
N ILE A 88 29.44 23.21 -5.72
CA ILE A 88 29.27 22.72 -4.33
C ILE A 88 27.80 22.48 -3.95
N PRO A 89 26.85 23.40 -4.18
CA PRO A 89 25.44 23.17 -3.86
C PRO A 89 24.86 21.92 -4.52
N TYR A 90 25.21 21.66 -5.80
CA TYR A 90 24.79 20.44 -6.49
C TYR A 90 25.41 19.18 -5.86
N ILE A 91 26.71 19.23 -5.52
CA ILE A 91 27.41 18.12 -4.86
C ILE A 91 26.74 17.79 -3.52
N ILE A 92 26.48 18.80 -2.69
CA ILE A 92 25.83 18.63 -1.37
C ILE A 92 24.44 18.02 -1.54
N LYS A 93 23.62 18.55 -2.45
CA LYS A 93 22.26 18.03 -2.71
C LYS A 93 22.29 16.58 -3.15
N LEU A 94 23.10 16.26 -4.17
CA LEU A 94 23.21 14.91 -4.72
C LEU A 94 23.74 13.93 -3.67
N PHE A 95 24.66 14.36 -2.81
CA PHE A 95 25.15 13.55 -1.69
C PHE A 95 24.04 13.25 -0.67
N PHE A 96 23.24 14.24 -0.26
CA PHE A 96 22.11 13.99 0.63
C PHE A 96 21.03 13.11 0.00
N CYS A 97 20.75 13.27 -1.30
CA CYS A 97 19.87 12.36 -2.03
C CYS A 97 20.43 10.93 -2.06
N LEU A 98 21.75 10.77 -2.22
CA LEU A 98 22.42 9.46 -2.20
C LEU A 98 22.28 8.78 -0.83
N VAL A 99 22.55 9.51 0.25
CA VAL A 99 22.37 9.02 1.62
C VAL A 99 20.91 8.65 1.88
N PHE A 100 19.96 9.50 1.49
CA PHE A 100 18.54 9.24 1.66
C PHE A 100 18.09 7.98 0.88
N SER A 101 18.52 7.86 -0.38
CA SER A 101 18.25 6.69 -1.21
C SER A 101 18.77 5.40 -0.58
N ALA A 102 19.98 5.43 -0.02
CA ALA A 102 20.59 4.25 0.58
C ALA A 102 19.92 3.87 1.91
N LYS A 103 19.64 4.86 2.77
CA LYS A 103 18.95 4.64 4.05
C LYS A 103 17.53 4.09 3.85
N LEU A 104 16.79 4.65 2.89
CA LEU A 104 15.45 4.18 2.53
C LEU A 104 15.49 2.74 2.03
N PHE A 105 16.41 2.41 1.12
CA PHE A 105 16.55 1.04 0.61
C PHE A 105 16.84 0.03 1.74
N GLY A 106 17.80 0.37 2.61
CA GLY A 106 18.16 -0.47 3.74
C GLY A 106 16.98 -0.75 4.67
N GLN A 107 16.25 0.31 5.05
CA GLN A 107 15.07 0.16 5.90
C GLN A 107 13.97 -0.66 5.22
N VAL A 108 13.66 -0.41 3.95
CA VAL A 108 12.62 -1.15 3.24
C VAL A 108 12.97 -2.63 3.21
N ILE A 109 14.20 -2.99 2.86
CA ILE A 109 14.61 -4.41 2.84
C ILE A 109 14.58 -5.01 4.24
N ASN A 110 15.13 -4.33 5.24
CA ASN A 110 15.16 -4.84 6.61
C ASN A 110 13.73 -5.03 7.16
N GLN A 111 12.82 -4.08 6.95
CA GLN A 111 11.45 -4.20 7.45
C GLN A 111 10.59 -5.23 6.71
N THR A 112 10.99 -5.70 5.52
CA THR A 112 10.09 -6.48 4.64
C THR A 112 10.65 -7.83 4.17
N LEU A 113 11.92 -7.86 3.77
CA LEU A 113 12.54 -9.01 3.12
C LEU A 113 13.52 -9.71 4.06
N LEU A 114 14.34 -8.93 4.77
CA LEU A 114 15.49 -9.41 5.55
C LEU A 114 15.51 -8.76 6.95
N ALA A 115 14.50 -9.04 7.77
CA ALA A 115 14.34 -8.52 9.14
C ALA A 115 15.56 -8.80 10.03
N ASP A 116 16.14 -9.99 9.89
CA ASP A 116 17.24 -10.45 10.73
C ASP A 116 18.62 -10.01 10.21
N THR A 117 18.71 -9.38 9.03
CA THR A 117 20.00 -8.93 8.47
C THR A 117 20.32 -7.52 8.93
N ASP A 118 21.56 -7.29 9.41
CA ASP A 118 22.04 -5.95 9.76
C ASP A 118 21.86 -4.99 8.56
N ASN A 119 21.06 -3.94 8.79
CA ASN A 119 20.77 -2.88 7.83
C ASN A 119 22.05 -2.27 7.20
N ARG A 120 23.16 -2.23 7.95
CA ARG A 120 24.46 -1.73 7.46
C ARG A 120 24.98 -2.56 6.29
N ILE A 121 24.85 -3.89 6.36
CA ILE A 121 25.29 -4.80 5.30
C ILE A 121 24.49 -4.52 4.03
N ILE A 122 23.16 -4.39 4.17
CA ILE A 122 22.25 -4.09 3.05
C ILE A 122 22.62 -2.77 2.37
N ILE A 123 22.83 -1.71 3.15
CA ILE A 123 23.24 -0.38 2.66
C ILE A 123 24.58 -0.46 1.94
N LEU A 124 25.58 -1.15 2.51
CA LEU A 124 26.90 -1.27 1.92
C LEU A 124 26.86 -1.97 0.56
N PHE A 125 26.13 -3.08 0.45
CA PHE A 125 25.98 -3.82 -0.81
C PHE A 125 25.33 -2.95 -1.90
N LEU A 126 24.27 -2.23 -1.57
CA LEU A 126 23.66 -1.28 -2.52
C LEU A 126 24.70 -0.26 -2.99
N LEU A 127 25.40 0.41 -2.06
CA LEU A 127 26.35 1.47 -2.39
C LEU A 127 27.47 0.96 -3.29
N VAL A 128 28.04 -0.21 -2.99
CA VAL A 128 29.13 -0.82 -3.78
C VAL A 128 28.64 -1.20 -5.19
N VAL A 129 27.49 -1.87 -5.30
CA VAL A 129 26.96 -2.32 -6.61
C VAL A 129 26.53 -1.13 -7.47
N SER A 130 25.89 -0.11 -6.87
CA SER A 130 25.52 1.14 -7.57
C SER A 130 26.75 1.95 -8.00
N ALA A 131 27.77 2.05 -7.15
CA ALA A 131 29.02 2.72 -7.51
C ALA A 131 29.78 1.98 -8.63
N TYR A 132 29.77 0.64 -8.61
CA TYR A 132 30.33 -0.16 -9.70
C TYR A 132 29.62 0.10 -11.02
N SER A 133 28.27 0.13 -11.03
CA SER A 133 27.48 0.50 -12.21
C SER A 133 27.82 1.92 -12.71
N ALA A 134 27.93 2.89 -11.80
CA ALA A 134 28.33 4.26 -12.13
C ALA A 134 29.74 4.36 -12.74
N SER A 135 30.68 3.50 -12.30
CA SER A 135 32.08 3.50 -12.77
C SER A 135 32.24 3.17 -14.26
N LYS A 136 31.26 2.46 -14.83
CA LYS A 136 31.26 1.99 -16.23
C LYS A 136 30.74 3.04 -17.22
N GLY A 137 30.26 4.18 -16.74
CA GLY A 137 29.85 5.29 -17.59
C GLY A 137 28.35 5.36 -17.89
N MET A 138 27.96 6.42 -18.60
CA MET A 138 26.55 6.75 -18.89
C MET A 138 25.91 5.74 -19.84
N GLU A 139 26.70 5.25 -20.80
CA GLU A 139 26.24 4.28 -21.79
C GLU A 139 25.87 2.94 -21.15
N VAL A 140 26.73 2.41 -20.30
CA VAL A 140 26.47 1.14 -19.59
C VAL A 140 25.29 1.30 -18.65
N ARG A 141 25.20 2.43 -17.91
CA ARG A 141 24.05 2.71 -17.04
C ARG A 141 22.74 2.73 -17.83
N ALA A 142 22.71 3.41 -18.99
CA ALA A 142 21.55 3.44 -19.86
C ALA A 142 21.13 2.05 -20.37
N ARG A 143 22.08 1.19 -20.74
CA ARG A 143 21.79 -0.19 -21.19
C ARG A 143 21.22 -1.05 -20.06
N ILE A 144 21.78 -0.95 -18.85
CA ILE A 144 21.28 -1.65 -17.66
C ILE A 144 19.85 -1.18 -17.35
N THR A 145 19.63 0.14 -17.29
CA THR A 145 18.31 0.71 -17.05
C THR A 145 17.31 0.32 -18.14
N GLU A 146 17.71 0.21 -19.41
CA GLU A 146 16.82 -0.22 -20.49
C GLU A 146 16.31 -1.66 -20.32
N ILE A 147 17.13 -2.56 -19.78
CA ILE A 147 16.74 -3.94 -19.44
C ILE A 147 15.82 -3.93 -18.21
N ILE A 148 16.24 -3.25 -17.14
CA ILE A 148 15.48 -3.16 -15.88
C ILE A 148 14.11 -2.46 -16.11
N TYR A 149 14.02 -1.54 -17.07
CA TYR A 149 12.81 -0.77 -17.37
C TYR A 149 11.57 -1.65 -17.52
N PHE A 150 11.63 -2.65 -18.40
CA PHE A 150 10.47 -3.52 -18.63
C PHE A 150 10.27 -4.51 -17.48
N LEU A 151 11.37 -4.97 -16.89
CA LEU A 151 11.34 -5.88 -15.74
C LEU A 151 10.61 -5.25 -14.54
N VAL A 152 10.70 -3.94 -14.36
CA VAL A 152 10.08 -3.23 -13.23
C VAL A 152 8.70 -2.69 -13.59
N ILE A 153 8.56 -1.99 -14.71
CA ILE A 153 7.32 -1.29 -15.05
C ILE A 153 6.15 -2.25 -15.34
N ILE A 154 6.40 -3.38 -16.01
CA ILE A 154 5.33 -4.32 -16.37
C ILE A 154 4.70 -4.97 -15.11
N PRO A 155 5.48 -5.57 -14.18
CA PRO A 155 4.92 -6.12 -12.95
C PRO A 155 4.20 -5.07 -12.10
N ILE A 156 4.74 -3.85 -12.00
CA ILE A 156 4.10 -2.78 -11.24
C ILE A 156 2.75 -2.38 -11.83
N ILE A 157 2.67 -2.19 -13.15
CA ILE A 157 1.39 -1.84 -13.80
C ILE A 157 0.36 -2.96 -13.61
N LEU A 158 0.78 -4.22 -13.79
CA LEU A 158 -0.09 -5.37 -13.58
C LEU A 158 -0.58 -5.44 -12.14
N PHE A 159 0.33 -5.24 -11.18
CA PHE A 159 0.03 -5.20 -9.76
C PHE A 159 -0.97 -4.09 -9.41
N LEU A 160 -0.74 -2.86 -9.89
CA LEU A 160 -1.63 -1.72 -9.67
C LEU A 160 -3.01 -1.96 -10.29
N PHE A 161 -3.07 -2.57 -11.46
CA PHE A 161 -4.34 -2.94 -12.10
C PHE A 161 -5.14 -3.97 -11.27
N LEU A 162 -4.46 -4.95 -10.67
CA LEU A 162 -5.08 -5.88 -9.73
C LEU A 162 -5.54 -5.16 -8.44
N GLY A 163 -4.74 -4.22 -7.96
CA GLY A 163 -5.05 -3.40 -6.79
C GLY A 163 -6.30 -2.54 -6.97
N ILE A 164 -6.48 -1.91 -8.14
CA ILE A 164 -7.66 -1.09 -8.46
C ILE A 164 -8.98 -1.87 -8.27
N ARG A 165 -9.00 -3.17 -8.54
CA ARG A 165 -10.21 -4.00 -8.36
C ARG A 165 -10.62 -4.16 -6.89
N LYS A 166 -9.72 -3.91 -5.95
CA LYS A 166 -9.95 -3.99 -4.50
C LYS A 166 -10.19 -2.62 -3.84
N VAL A 167 -10.00 -1.51 -4.57
CA VAL A 167 -10.16 -0.15 -4.04
C VAL A 167 -11.60 0.05 -3.57
N ASP A 168 -11.76 0.54 -2.33
CA ASP A 168 -13.03 1.09 -1.85
C ASP A 168 -13.13 2.58 -2.26
N PRO A 169 -14.06 2.96 -3.14
CA PRO A 169 -14.25 4.36 -3.55
C PRO A 169 -14.55 5.30 -2.36
N GLY A 170 -15.14 4.79 -1.28
CA GLY A 170 -15.42 5.55 -0.06
C GLY A 170 -14.17 6.09 0.62
N ASN A 171 -13.01 5.49 0.40
CA ASN A 171 -11.74 6.00 0.95
C ASN A 171 -11.28 7.27 0.21
N ILE A 172 -11.48 7.34 -1.10
CA ILE A 172 -10.94 8.41 -1.97
C ILE A 172 -11.92 9.60 -2.08
N THR A 173 -13.19 9.36 -1.82
CA THR A 173 -14.27 10.33 -2.07
C THR A 173 -14.90 10.85 -0.77
N PRO A 174 -15.56 12.02 -0.79
CA PRO A 174 -15.68 12.96 -1.91
C PRO A 174 -14.40 13.77 -2.16
N LEU A 175 -14.18 14.12 -3.43
CA LEU A 175 -13.14 15.08 -3.83
C LEU A 175 -13.61 16.52 -3.60
N PHE A 176 -12.67 17.45 -3.54
CA PHE A 176 -12.81 18.87 -3.25
C PHE A 176 -13.42 19.13 -1.86
N THR A 177 -12.80 18.56 -0.84
CA THR A 177 -13.18 18.73 0.57
C THR A 177 -12.11 19.44 1.40
N GLU A 178 -10.86 19.44 0.94
CA GLU A 178 -9.72 20.01 1.66
C GLU A 178 -9.43 21.45 1.18
N ASN A 179 -8.69 22.22 1.99
CA ASN A 179 -8.42 23.62 1.67
C ASN A 179 -7.42 23.75 0.50
N LEU A 180 -7.60 24.78 -0.33
CA LEU A 180 -6.70 25.06 -1.45
C LEU A 180 -5.23 25.29 -1.03
N LYS A 181 -5.02 25.83 0.19
CA LYS A 181 -3.67 26.02 0.76
C LYS A 181 -2.97 24.69 1.03
N ASP A 182 -3.71 23.71 1.52
CA ASP A 182 -3.21 22.39 1.87
C ASP A 182 -2.88 21.62 0.58
N ILE A 183 -3.76 21.70 -0.42
CA ILE A 183 -3.52 21.19 -1.78
C ILE A 183 -2.28 21.83 -2.40
N GLY A 184 -2.13 23.16 -2.30
CA GLY A 184 -0.96 23.87 -2.82
C GLY A 184 0.35 23.46 -2.14
N THR A 185 0.32 23.29 -0.82
CA THR A 185 1.47 22.80 -0.04
C THR A 185 1.82 21.38 -0.45
N GLY A 186 0.84 20.49 -0.56
CA GLY A 186 1.02 19.12 -1.05
C GLY A 186 1.59 19.07 -2.47
N SER A 187 1.10 19.93 -3.36
CA SER A 187 1.59 20.02 -4.75
C SER A 187 3.07 20.39 -4.79
N TYR A 188 3.50 21.30 -3.92
CA TYR A 188 4.91 21.66 -3.79
C TYR A 188 5.75 20.52 -3.23
N LEU A 189 5.26 19.78 -2.22
CA LEU A 189 5.95 18.61 -1.68
C LEU A 189 6.08 17.49 -2.73
N VAL A 190 5.05 17.26 -3.56
CA VAL A 190 5.14 16.35 -4.71
C VAL A 190 6.22 16.83 -5.68
N LEU A 191 6.27 18.12 -6.01
CA LEU A 191 7.31 18.69 -6.88
C LEU A 191 8.74 18.44 -6.37
N LEU A 192 8.96 18.39 -5.04
CA LEU A 192 10.29 18.08 -4.49
C LEU A 192 10.81 16.70 -4.92
N THR A 193 9.91 15.73 -5.12
CA THR A 193 10.28 14.39 -5.61
C THR A 193 10.75 14.40 -7.07
N PHE A 194 10.26 15.37 -7.86
CA PHE A 194 10.70 15.60 -9.24
C PHE A 194 12.03 16.37 -9.35
N SER A 195 12.71 16.63 -8.22
CA SER A 195 13.98 17.38 -8.19
C SER A 195 15.13 16.71 -8.95
N ALA A 196 15.01 15.42 -9.30
CA ALA A 196 15.97 14.72 -10.16
C ALA A 196 15.98 15.25 -11.61
N LEU A 197 14.95 15.98 -12.04
CA LEU A 197 14.94 16.67 -13.34
C LEU A 197 16.14 17.64 -13.50
N GLU A 198 16.70 18.15 -12.40
CA GLU A 198 17.94 18.94 -12.41
C GLU A 198 19.10 18.23 -13.10
N MET A 199 19.20 16.89 -12.95
CA MET A 199 20.28 16.08 -13.52
C MET A 199 20.37 16.20 -15.05
N MET A 200 19.28 16.62 -15.70
CA MET A 200 19.23 16.84 -17.14
C MET A 200 20.25 17.88 -17.63
N ILE A 201 20.59 18.88 -16.81
CA ILE A 201 21.63 19.88 -17.13
C ILE A 201 23.00 19.22 -17.31
N PHE A 202 23.27 18.16 -16.54
CA PHE A 202 24.53 17.42 -16.59
C PHE A 202 24.49 16.24 -17.55
N ALA A 203 23.30 15.69 -17.83
CA ALA A 203 23.11 14.61 -18.79
C ALA A 203 23.15 15.09 -20.26
N ALA A 204 22.81 16.36 -20.51
CA ALA A 204 22.70 16.91 -21.85
C ALA A 204 23.93 16.66 -22.77
N PRO A 205 25.20 16.83 -22.32
CA PRO A 205 26.38 16.53 -23.15
C PRO A 205 26.49 15.08 -23.62
N MET A 206 25.87 14.14 -22.90
CA MET A 206 26.00 12.69 -23.09
C MET A 206 24.92 12.14 -24.02
N ILE A 207 23.91 12.92 -24.36
CA ILE A 207 22.87 12.47 -25.28
C ILE A 207 23.42 12.59 -26.71
N HIS A 208 23.25 11.54 -27.51
CA HIS A 208 23.61 11.54 -28.92
C HIS A 208 22.57 12.36 -29.70
N TYR A 209 23.01 13.40 -30.41
CA TYR A 209 22.14 14.28 -31.19
C TYR A 209 22.56 14.32 -32.65
N ARG A 210 21.59 14.53 -33.57
CA ARG A 210 21.89 15.15 -34.86
C ARG A 210 22.07 16.66 -34.63
N LYS A 211 22.99 17.32 -35.36
CA LYS A 211 23.21 18.79 -35.32
C LYS A 211 21.91 19.62 -35.44
N SER A 212 20.85 19.07 -36.03
CA SER A 212 19.50 19.66 -36.15
C SER A 212 18.64 19.64 -34.88
N ASP A 213 18.99 18.88 -33.85
CA ASP A 213 18.15 18.71 -32.64
C ASP A 213 18.37 19.82 -31.59
N LEU A 214 19.54 20.48 -31.56
CA LEU A 214 19.84 21.58 -30.62
C LEU A 214 19.09 22.88 -30.98
N SER A 215 18.89 23.15 -32.27
CA SER A 215 18.04 24.26 -32.74
C SER A 215 16.56 23.99 -32.44
N LYS A 216 16.15 22.72 -32.38
CA LYS A 216 14.78 22.23 -32.09
C LYS A 216 14.64 21.61 -30.69
N GLY A 217 15.10 22.28 -29.63
CA GLY A 217 15.00 21.84 -28.21
C GLY A 217 13.63 21.29 -27.75
N LYS A 218 12.57 21.56 -28.52
CA LYS A 218 11.26 20.89 -28.45
C LYS A 218 11.34 19.36 -28.41
N ARG A 219 12.25 18.72 -29.17
CA ARG A 219 12.33 17.26 -29.21
C ARG A 219 12.83 16.66 -27.89
N LEU A 220 13.88 17.22 -27.30
CA LEU A 220 14.41 16.78 -26.00
C LEU A 220 13.38 16.97 -24.89
N TYR A 221 12.72 18.14 -24.86
CA TYR A 221 11.61 18.39 -23.94
C TYR A 221 10.49 17.37 -24.09
N ASN A 222 10.10 16.98 -25.31
CA ASN A 222 9.06 15.97 -25.50
C ASN A 222 9.42 14.61 -24.87
N TYR A 223 10.70 14.20 -24.87
CA TYR A 223 11.12 12.95 -24.22
C TYR A 223 11.16 13.07 -22.68
N ALA A 224 11.58 14.22 -22.16
CA ALA A 224 11.50 14.51 -20.73
C ALA A 224 10.04 14.58 -20.25
N ALA A 225 9.18 15.29 -20.99
CA ALA A 225 7.76 15.39 -20.75
C ALA A 225 7.08 14.00 -20.75
N ARG A 226 7.45 13.10 -21.67
CA ARG A 226 6.98 11.70 -21.64
C ARG A 226 7.37 10.99 -20.35
N ALA A 227 8.60 11.18 -19.85
CA ALA A 227 9.03 10.60 -18.59
C ALA A 227 8.24 11.16 -17.40
N ILE A 228 7.99 12.48 -17.37
CA ILE A 228 7.15 13.15 -16.36
C ILE A 228 5.72 12.61 -16.40
N ILE A 229 5.12 12.44 -17.59
CA ILE A 229 3.78 11.86 -17.76
C ILE A 229 3.72 10.44 -17.20
N ILE A 230 4.67 9.58 -17.59
CA ILE A 230 4.70 8.19 -17.14
C ILE A 230 4.83 8.13 -15.62
N THR A 231 5.74 8.92 -15.05
CA THR A 231 5.95 9.00 -13.60
C THR A 231 4.68 9.49 -12.89
N GLY A 232 4.12 10.62 -13.32
CA GLY A 232 2.90 11.18 -12.71
C GLY A 232 1.69 10.24 -12.80
N ILE A 233 1.53 9.49 -13.90
CA ILE A 233 0.49 8.45 -14.00
C ILE A 233 0.75 7.33 -12.98
N LEU A 234 1.98 6.83 -12.87
CA LEU A 234 2.31 5.79 -11.90
C LEU A 234 2.10 6.28 -10.47
N ASP A 235 2.49 7.51 -10.14
CA ASP A 235 2.28 8.11 -8.81
C ASP A 235 0.80 8.30 -8.50
N ILE A 236 -0.03 8.70 -9.48
CA ILE A 236 -1.50 8.75 -9.34
C ILE A 236 -2.05 7.36 -9.07
N LEU A 237 -1.61 6.35 -9.82
CA LEU A 237 -2.08 4.97 -9.62
C LEU A 237 -1.65 4.42 -8.24
N MET A 238 -0.40 4.68 -7.83
CA MET A 238 0.09 4.34 -6.49
C MET A 238 -0.77 5.01 -5.42
N TYR A 239 -1.09 6.29 -5.56
CA TYR A 239 -1.97 6.99 -4.64
C TYR A 239 -3.38 6.39 -4.61
N ILE A 240 -4.03 6.18 -5.77
CA ILE A 240 -5.38 5.62 -5.85
C ILE A 240 -5.45 4.26 -5.16
N VAL A 241 -4.49 3.37 -5.43
CA VAL A 241 -4.45 2.04 -4.83
C VAL A 241 -4.17 2.15 -3.34
N THR A 242 -3.13 2.88 -2.92
CA THR A 242 -2.76 3.00 -1.49
C THR A 242 -3.88 3.62 -0.67
N MET A 243 -4.36 4.78 -1.10
CA MET A 243 -5.44 5.52 -0.45
C MET A 243 -6.75 4.73 -0.49
N GLY A 244 -7.03 4.06 -1.61
CA GLY A 244 -8.22 3.24 -1.80
C GLY A 244 -8.28 1.96 -0.96
N LEU A 245 -7.13 1.38 -0.62
CA LEU A 245 -7.05 0.17 0.22
C LEU A 245 -6.83 0.50 1.71
N LEU A 246 -6.02 1.51 2.04
CA LEU A 246 -5.59 1.79 3.41
C LEU A 246 -6.38 2.91 4.10
N GLY A 247 -7.15 3.71 3.37
CA GLY A 247 -7.85 4.86 3.95
C GLY A 247 -6.92 6.05 4.23
N ARG A 248 -7.50 7.15 4.71
CA ARG A 248 -6.83 8.46 4.82
C ARG A 248 -5.81 8.41 5.93
N LYS A 249 -6.24 7.93 7.09
CA LYS A 249 -5.44 7.97 8.31
C LYS A 249 -4.16 7.17 8.15
N GLU A 250 -4.27 5.91 7.73
CA GLU A 250 -3.08 5.07 7.56
C GLU A 250 -2.15 5.54 6.44
N THR A 251 -2.71 6.00 5.32
CA THR A 251 -1.87 6.53 4.21
C THR A 251 -1.09 7.76 4.66
N ALA A 252 -1.71 8.66 5.43
CA ALA A 252 -1.13 9.91 5.92
C ALA A 252 -0.12 9.71 7.07
N ASP A 253 -0.40 8.78 7.99
CA ASP A 253 0.36 8.65 9.22
C ASP A 253 1.62 7.79 9.04
N LYS A 254 1.63 6.84 8.09
CA LYS A 254 2.77 5.94 7.86
C LYS A 254 3.56 6.33 6.62
N LEU A 255 4.84 6.66 6.82
CA LEU A 255 5.78 6.97 5.74
C LEU A 255 5.86 5.84 4.70
N TRP A 256 5.69 4.59 5.15
CA TRP A 256 5.80 3.37 4.35
C TRP A 256 4.45 2.77 3.94
N SER A 257 3.36 3.54 3.98
CA SER A 257 2.02 3.06 3.66
C SER A 257 1.92 2.37 2.28
N ALA A 258 2.63 2.87 1.28
CA ALA A 258 2.68 2.29 -0.06
C ALA A 258 3.31 0.87 -0.10
N ILE A 259 4.04 0.43 0.93
CA ILE A 259 4.59 -0.93 1.00
C ILE A 259 3.50 -1.93 1.41
N ASN A 260 2.58 -1.51 2.28
CA ASN A 260 1.52 -2.37 2.83
C ASN A 260 0.55 -2.87 1.74
N ILE A 261 0.43 -2.14 0.62
CA ILE A 261 -0.42 -2.56 -0.50
C ILE A 261 0.08 -3.85 -1.14
N PHE A 262 1.40 -4.11 -1.14
CA PHE A 262 2.00 -5.32 -1.73
C PHE A 262 1.47 -6.58 -1.03
N GLN A 263 1.22 -6.50 0.28
CA GLN A 263 0.65 -7.61 1.05
C GLN A 263 -0.85 -7.80 0.78
N MET A 264 -1.58 -6.72 0.49
CA MET A 264 -3.05 -6.77 0.33
C MET A 264 -3.50 -7.26 -1.05
N VAL A 265 -2.73 -7.02 -2.12
CA VAL A 265 -3.11 -7.39 -3.48
C VAL A 265 -2.65 -8.81 -3.81
N LYS A 266 -3.60 -9.69 -4.15
CA LYS A 266 -3.34 -11.10 -4.48
C LYS A 266 -3.34 -11.33 -6.01
N ILE A 267 -2.30 -11.98 -6.54
CA ILE A 267 -2.27 -12.50 -7.91
C ILE A 267 -3.19 -13.72 -7.97
N PRO A 268 -4.17 -13.75 -8.91
CA PRO A 268 -5.04 -14.91 -9.08
C PRO A 268 -4.27 -16.19 -9.41
N GLY A 269 -4.72 -17.32 -8.88
CA GLY A 269 -4.18 -18.65 -9.22
C GLY A 269 -3.16 -19.23 -8.24
N GLY A 270 -2.75 -18.49 -7.20
CA GLY A 270 -1.98 -19.06 -6.08
C GLY A 270 -0.59 -19.61 -6.44
N ILE A 271 -0.05 -19.24 -7.61
CA ILE A 271 1.21 -19.78 -8.13
C ILE A 271 2.41 -19.38 -7.25
N VAL A 272 2.34 -18.22 -6.57
CA VAL A 272 3.40 -17.69 -5.71
C VAL A 272 2.84 -17.37 -4.32
N GLN A 273 3.38 -18.01 -3.28
CA GLN A 273 2.93 -17.82 -1.89
C GLN A 273 3.38 -16.46 -1.30
N ARG A 274 4.61 -16.00 -1.60
CA ARG A 274 5.17 -14.68 -1.21
C ARG A 274 5.31 -13.71 -2.40
N GLN A 275 4.20 -13.46 -3.10
CA GLN A 275 4.16 -12.60 -4.29
C GLN A 275 4.50 -11.13 -3.98
N ASP A 276 4.18 -10.68 -2.77
CA ASP A 276 4.47 -9.35 -2.23
C ASP A 276 5.98 -9.10 -2.20
N ALA A 277 6.74 -10.04 -1.62
CA ALA A 277 8.20 -10.01 -1.57
C ALA A 277 8.83 -10.00 -2.97
N PHE A 278 8.26 -10.77 -3.91
CA PHE A 278 8.74 -10.82 -5.30
C PHE A 278 8.55 -9.48 -6.03
N ILE A 279 7.35 -8.88 -5.95
CA ILE A 279 7.07 -7.60 -6.60
C ILE A 279 7.90 -6.48 -5.97
N LEU A 280 8.01 -6.47 -4.63
CA LEU A 280 8.84 -5.51 -3.92
C LEU A 280 10.32 -5.63 -4.31
N SER A 281 10.85 -6.85 -4.43
CA SER A 281 12.23 -7.10 -4.86
C SER A 281 12.50 -6.58 -6.28
N ILE A 282 11.56 -6.79 -7.20
CA ILE A 282 11.64 -6.23 -8.55
C ILE A 282 11.60 -4.70 -8.51
N TRP A 283 10.68 -4.12 -7.74
CA TRP A 283 10.54 -2.68 -7.60
C TRP A 283 11.81 -2.02 -7.06
N LEU A 284 12.48 -2.66 -6.09
CA LEU A 284 13.73 -2.19 -5.48
C LEU A 284 14.90 -2.04 -6.47
N LEU A 285 14.86 -2.71 -7.63
CA LEU A 285 15.82 -2.48 -8.71
C LEU A 285 15.77 -1.04 -9.25
N SER A 286 14.63 -0.36 -9.15
CA SER A 286 14.51 1.05 -9.52
C SER A 286 15.37 1.95 -8.62
N ILE A 287 15.34 1.72 -7.29
CA ILE A 287 16.20 2.44 -6.34
C ILE A 287 17.67 2.22 -6.67
N PHE A 288 18.09 0.98 -6.98
CA PHE A 288 19.45 0.71 -7.43
C PHE A 288 19.85 1.58 -8.63
N THR A 289 18.97 1.75 -9.62
CA THR A 289 19.25 2.60 -10.79
C THR A 289 19.35 4.09 -10.43
N LEU A 290 18.51 4.58 -9.52
CA LEU A 290 18.58 5.95 -9.00
C LEU A 290 19.86 6.17 -8.19
N THR A 291 20.23 5.26 -7.29
CA THR A 291 21.48 5.34 -6.51
C THR A 291 22.70 5.34 -7.43
N ALA A 292 22.69 4.52 -8.49
CA ALA A 292 23.75 4.52 -9.50
C ALA A 292 23.79 5.85 -10.29
N ALA A 293 22.64 6.45 -10.59
CA ALA A 293 22.58 7.78 -11.21
C ALA A 293 23.16 8.87 -10.29
N LEU A 294 22.81 8.84 -9.00
CA LEU A 294 23.33 9.77 -8.00
C LEU A 294 24.86 9.69 -7.88
N PHE A 295 25.43 8.48 -7.77
CA PHE A 295 26.89 8.30 -7.80
C PHE A 295 27.52 8.84 -9.10
N TYR A 296 26.90 8.56 -10.24
CA TYR A 296 27.42 9.00 -11.53
C TYR A 296 27.48 10.52 -11.63
N TYR A 297 26.40 11.23 -11.32
CA TYR A 297 26.38 12.70 -11.41
C TYR A 297 27.24 13.35 -10.33
N LEU A 298 27.26 12.78 -9.11
CA LEU A 298 28.09 13.26 -8.01
C LEU A 298 29.60 13.19 -8.37
N THR A 299 30.06 12.06 -8.92
CA THR A 299 31.45 11.91 -9.35
C THR A 299 31.77 12.69 -10.62
N TYR A 300 30.82 12.85 -11.55
CA TYR A 300 30.99 13.67 -12.75
C TYR A 300 31.23 15.15 -12.41
N ILE A 301 30.38 15.74 -11.56
CA ILE A 301 30.49 17.15 -11.16
C ILE A 301 31.77 17.37 -10.34
N SER A 302 32.00 16.51 -9.35
CA SER A 302 33.17 16.61 -8.46
C SER A 302 34.49 16.41 -9.22
N GLY A 303 34.54 15.45 -10.15
CA GLY A 303 35.72 15.18 -10.97
C GLY A 303 36.07 16.33 -11.91
N HIS A 304 35.06 16.99 -12.49
CA HIS A 304 35.23 18.17 -13.33
C HIS A 304 35.90 19.32 -12.56
N VAL A 305 35.39 19.59 -11.36
CA VAL A 305 35.84 20.70 -10.51
C VAL A 305 37.24 20.45 -9.96
N LEU A 306 37.52 19.22 -9.49
CA LEU A 306 38.81 18.82 -8.93
C LEU A 306 39.89 18.53 -10.00
N LYS A 307 39.53 18.48 -11.29
CA LYS A 307 40.43 18.08 -12.41
C LYS A 307 41.11 16.74 -12.18
N LEU A 308 40.32 15.74 -11.79
CA LEU A 308 40.83 14.39 -11.67
C LEU A 308 40.98 13.77 -13.06
N SER A 309 42.07 13.02 -13.28
CA SER A 309 42.29 12.27 -14.52
C SER A 309 41.24 11.18 -14.73
N SER A 310 40.67 10.66 -13.63
CA SER A 310 39.52 9.76 -13.66
C SER A 310 38.53 10.14 -12.56
N ARG A 311 37.25 10.28 -12.93
CA ARG A 311 36.16 10.50 -11.96
C ARG A 311 35.99 9.32 -10.99
N ASN A 312 36.42 8.12 -11.39
CA ASN A 312 36.23 6.90 -10.61
C ASN A 312 37.02 6.90 -9.29
N TYR A 313 38.06 7.73 -9.17
CA TYR A 313 38.80 7.89 -7.91
C TYR A 313 37.93 8.44 -6.77
N LEU A 314 36.81 9.12 -7.08
CA LEU A 314 35.88 9.66 -6.09
C LEU A 314 34.83 8.64 -5.61
N LEU A 315 34.70 7.49 -6.26
CA LEU A 315 33.69 6.50 -5.89
C LEU A 315 33.93 5.96 -4.48
N VAL A 316 35.17 5.54 -4.15
CA VAL A 316 35.50 5.00 -2.82
C VAL A 316 35.27 6.03 -1.71
N PRO A 317 35.78 7.28 -1.80
CA PRO A 317 35.44 8.33 -0.83
C PRO A 317 33.94 8.55 -0.66
N PHE A 318 33.17 8.60 -1.76
CA PHE A 318 31.73 8.81 -1.64
C PHE A 318 30.99 7.59 -1.09
N ILE A 319 31.44 6.35 -1.34
CA ILE A 319 30.91 5.16 -0.68
C ILE A 319 31.12 5.28 0.83
N LEU A 320 32.35 5.58 1.27
CA LEU A 320 32.67 5.67 2.71
C LEU A 320 31.88 6.79 3.40
N LEU A 321 31.78 7.96 2.77
CA LEU A 321 31.01 9.09 3.31
C LEU A 321 29.51 8.78 3.33
N ALA A 322 28.96 8.26 2.24
CA ALA A 322 27.52 7.96 2.16
C ALA A 322 27.15 6.85 3.14
N PHE A 323 27.98 5.81 3.25
CA PHE A 323 27.81 4.74 4.23
C PHE A 323 27.87 5.30 5.66
N GLY A 324 28.92 6.06 5.99
CA GLY A 324 29.11 6.63 7.33
C GLY A 324 27.94 7.51 7.78
N VAL A 325 27.35 8.30 6.88
CA VAL A 325 26.15 9.11 7.19
C VAL A 325 24.87 8.27 7.21
N ALA A 326 24.72 7.30 6.31
CA ALA A 326 23.51 6.48 6.22
C ALA A 326 23.31 5.57 7.45
N VAL A 327 24.40 5.07 8.05
CA VAL A 327 24.37 4.17 9.21
C VAL A 327 24.29 4.88 10.56
N ILE A 328 24.28 6.22 10.58
CA ILE A 328 24.05 6.97 11.82
C ILE A 328 22.68 6.55 12.39
N PRO A 329 22.59 6.16 13.68
CA PRO A 329 21.39 5.63 14.32
C PRO A 329 20.36 6.74 14.63
N ILE A 330 20.03 7.54 13.62
CA ILE A 330 18.90 8.47 13.62
C ILE A 330 17.70 7.71 13.07
N ASP A 331 16.54 7.83 13.71
CA ASP A 331 15.29 7.27 13.20
C ASP A 331 15.03 7.76 11.75
N THR A 332 14.54 6.88 10.88
CA THR A 332 14.42 7.26 9.46
C THR A 332 13.31 8.27 9.21
N GLU A 333 12.23 8.26 9.97
CA GLU A 333 11.18 9.28 9.84
C GLU A 333 11.74 10.65 10.25
N GLN A 334 12.54 10.67 11.31
CA GLN A 334 13.26 11.87 11.73
C GLN A 334 14.26 12.35 10.66
N PHE A 335 15.02 11.44 10.06
CA PHE A 335 15.93 11.78 8.95
C PHE A 335 15.15 12.32 7.74
N TYR A 336 14.05 11.68 7.37
CA TYR A 336 13.15 12.13 6.31
C TYR A 336 12.59 13.52 6.59
N TYR A 337 12.21 13.82 7.83
CA TYR A 337 11.74 15.16 8.23
C TYR A 337 12.79 16.24 7.96
N PHE A 338 14.04 16.01 8.37
CA PHE A 338 15.14 16.97 8.11
C PHE A 338 15.46 17.07 6.62
N PHE A 339 15.53 15.94 5.90
CA PHE A 339 15.75 15.90 4.47
C PHE A 339 14.65 16.66 3.70
N LYS A 340 13.39 16.45 4.07
CA LYS A 340 12.22 17.17 3.50
C LYS A 340 12.36 18.68 3.69
N LYS A 341 12.69 19.15 4.90
CA LYS A 341 12.93 20.59 5.16
C LYS A 341 14.07 21.15 4.34
N TYR A 342 15.20 20.44 4.27
CA TYR A 342 16.34 20.83 3.44
C TYR A 342 15.91 20.98 1.97
N MET A 343 15.22 19.97 1.43
CA MET A 343 14.74 19.99 0.04
C MET A 343 13.75 21.12 -0.21
N MET A 344 12.85 21.38 0.73
CA MET A 344 11.84 22.44 0.64
C MET A 344 12.46 23.84 0.62
N TYR A 345 13.34 24.17 1.56
CA TYR A 345 13.83 25.55 1.72
C TYR A 345 15.10 25.85 0.95
N ILE A 346 15.93 24.84 0.67
CA ILE A 346 17.25 25.01 0.05
C ILE A 346 17.35 24.19 -1.24
N GLY A 347 17.08 22.89 -1.16
CA GLY A 347 17.35 21.91 -2.23
C GLY A 347 16.63 22.20 -3.55
N MET A 348 15.34 22.49 -3.52
CA MET A 348 14.56 22.80 -4.72
C MET A 348 14.79 24.23 -5.20
N PRO A 349 14.74 25.29 -4.35
CA PRO A 349 15.03 26.65 -4.79
C PRO A 349 16.41 26.81 -5.44
N GLN A 350 17.47 26.22 -4.89
CA GLN A 350 18.81 26.30 -5.48
C GLN A 350 18.87 25.67 -6.87
N SER A 351 18.08 24.62 -7.12
CA SER A 351 18.06 23.89 -8.40
C SER A 351 17.53 24.73 -9.56
N LEU A 352 16.81 25.81 -9.26
CA LEU A 352 16.30 26.74 -10.25
C LEU A 352 17.10 28.06 -10.27
N ILE A 353 17.37 28.61 -9.08
CA ILE A 353 18.05 29.90 -8.92
C ILE A 353 19.48 29.83 -9.50
N LEU A 354 20.22 28.74 -9.23
CA LEU A 354 21.64 28.67 -9.58
C LEU A 354 21.88 28.55 -11.10
N PRO A 355 21.19 27.66 -11.86
CA PRO A 355 21.29 27.68 -13.31
C PRO A 355 20.73 28.97 -13.94
N PHE A 356 19.71 29.58 -13.35
CA PHE A 356 19.15 30.85 -13.81
C PHE A 356 20.17 31.99 -13.67
N LEU A 357 20.81 32.13 -12.51
CA LEU A 357 21.87 33.13 -12.28
C LEU A 357 23.02 32.95 -13.28
N VAL A 358 23.48 31.72 -13.50
CA VAL A 358 24.53 31.40 -14.49
C VAL A 358 24.11 31.80 -15.91
N ALA A 359 22.88 31.49 -16.32
CA ALA A 359 22.40 31.83 -17.66
C ALA A 359 22.17 33.34 -17.88
N CYS A 360 21.69 34.06 -16.86
CA CYS A 360 21.47 35.51 -16.92
C CYS A 360 22.77 36.31 -16.87
N THR A 361 23.72 35.93 -16.02
CA THR A 361 25.02 36.61 -15.91
C THR A 361 25.91 36.35 -17.13
N GLY A 362 25.75 35.21 -17.83
CA GLY A 362 26.36 34.97 -19.13
C GLY A 362 25.86 35.88 -20.26
N LYS A 363 24.69 36.53 -20.10
CA LYS A 363 24.15 37.54 -21.05
C LYS A 363 24.47 38.97 -20.65
N LEU A 364 24.83 39.21 -19.40
CA LEU A 364 25.04 40.54 -18.81
C LEU A 364 26.50 40.65 -18.32
N LYS A 365 27.40 40.99 -19.25
CA LYS A 365 28.73 41.67 -19.15
C LYS A 365 29.81 40.93 -19.97
N LYS A 366 30.73 41.53 -20.74
CA LYS A 366 31.37 42.87 -20.79
C LYS A 366 31.17 43.79 -19.58
N PHE A 367 32.21 43.84 -18.75
CA PHE A 367 32.44 44.61 -17.51
C PHE A 367 31.84 44.08 -16.20
N ILE A 368 32.58 43.27 -15.43
CA ILE A 368 33.04 43.64 -14.07
C ILE A 368 34.38 42.96 -13.81
N ASN A 369 35.31 43.74 -13.26
CA ASN A 369 36.64 43.32 -12.85
C ASN A 369 36.64 42.91 -11.37
N LYS A 370 37.56 41.99 -11.05
CA LYS A 370 37.78 41.35 -9.74
C LYS A 370 38.24 42.34 -8.68
N LYS A 371 37.57 42.33 -7.52
CA LYS A 371 38.12 42.08 -6.17
C LYS A 371 37.14 42.54 -5.09
N ALA A 372 37.22 41.86 -3.95
CA ALA A 372 36.64 42.15 -2.63
C ALA A 372 35.46 41.27 -2.19
N ILE A 373 35.63 39.94 -2.23
CA ILE A 373 35.01 39.02 -1.23
C ILE A 373 36.06 37.94 -0.92
N ILE A 374 37.14 38.37 -0.27
CA ILE A 374 38.20 37.53 0.29
C ILE A 374 38.30 38.01 1.74
N ASN A 375 37.66 37.28 2.67
CA ASN A 375 37.97 37.21 4.12
C ASN A 375 36.78 37.01 5.09
N THR A 376 35.67 36.43 4.67
CA THR A 376 34.69 35.92 5.65
C THR A 376 34.13 34.60 5.17
N MET A 377 34.20 33.57 6.03
CA MET A 377 33.63 32.22 5.89
C MET A 377 34.62 31.07 5.61
N PHE A 378 35.63 30.92 6.47
CA PHE A 378 36.46 29.71 6.56
C PHE A 378 36.50 29.16 8.00
N ALA A 379 35.34 28.79 8.57
CA ALA A 379 35.28 28.34 9.97
C ALA A 379 34.35 27.14 10.27
N ILE A 380 33.72 26.49 9.30
CA ILE A 380 32.86 25.33 9.58
C ILE A 380 32.96 24.34 8.43
N VAL A 381 33.84 23.34 8.48
CA VAL A 381 33.69 22.05 7.75
C VAL A 381 34.62 20.93 8.27
N ILE A 382 35.69 21.19 9.02
CA ILE A 382 36.64 20.11 9.38
C ILE A 382 36.57 19.73 10.85
N THR A 383 35.48 19.09 11.28
CA THR A 383 35.50 18.17 12.45
C THR A 383 34.26 17.26 12.46
N ALA A 384 34.28 16.19 11.68
CA ALA A 384 33.41 15.01 11.90
C ALA A 384 33.88 13.88 10.98
N GLY A 385 34.38 12.79 11.55
CA GLY A 385 34.72 11.59 10.77
C GLY A 385 35.87 10.76 11.32
N ALA A 386 35.88 10.50 12.63
CA ALA A 386 36.63 9.38 13.18
C ALA A 386 35.86 8.86 14.39
N PHE A 387 35.76 7.54 14.50
CA PHE A 387 35.03 6.75 15.49
C PHE A 387 33.53 6.54 15.26
N THR A 388 33.22 5.52 14.47
CA THR A 388 32.13 4.57 14.75
C THR A 388 32.34 3.28 13.94
N LEU A 389 33.27 2.43 14.40
CA LEU A 389 33.36 1.04 13.94
C LEU A 389 33.47 0.14 15.17
N THR A 390 32.31 -0.20 15.73
CA THR A 390 32.11 -1.43 16.50
C THR A 390 30.71 -1.94 16.14
N GLY A 391 30.66 -3.08 15.43
CA GLY A 391 29.45 -3.83 15.18
C GLY A 391 29.52 -5.14 15.94
N CYS A 392 28.54 -5.37 16.81
CA CYS A 392 28.18 -6.73 17.22
C CYS A 392 27.10 -7.19 16.23
N SER A 393 27.29 -8.37 15.65
CA SER A 393 26.36 -9.01 14.72
C SER A 393 25.89 -10.29 15.39
N ASP A 394 24.64 -10.30 15.86
CA ASP A 394 23.89 -11.54 16.05
C ASP A 394 23.06 -11.73 14.78
N MET A 395 23.38 -12.79 14.03
CA MET A 395 22.70 -13.17 12.80
C MET A 395 21.98 -14.48 13.08
N THR A 396 20.67 -14.52 12.85
CA THR A 396 19.84 -15.72 13.08
C THR A 396 19.62 -16.45 11.75
N GLU A 397 19.71 -17.78 11.79
CA GLU A 397 19.57 -18.62 10.60
C GLU A 397 18.12 -19.06 10.37
N ILE A 398 17.79 -19.52 9.16
CA ILE A 398 16.42 -19.94 8.79
C ILE A 398 15.96 -21.17 9.61
N GLU A 399 16.90 -22.00 10.06
CA GLU A 399 16.62 -23.18 10.90
C GLU A 399 16.13 -22.81 12.31
N ASP A 400 16.30 -21.54 12.71
CA ASP A 400 15.91 -20.99 14.01
C ASP A 400 14.48 -20.45 14.04
N LYS A 401 13.62 -20.81 13.07
CA LYS A 401 12.24 -20.30 12.95
C LYS A 401 11.17 -21.38 13.07
N ASN A 402 10.07 -21.05 13.74
CA ASN A 402 8.84 -21.83 13.78
C ASN A 402 7.76 -21.10 12.96
N PHE A 403 7.43 -21.67 11.80
CA PHE A 403 6.38 -21.14 10.93
C PHE A 403 5.01 -21.37 11.55
N ILE A 404 4.19 -20.32 11.62
CA ILE A 404 2.83 -20.40 12.16
C ILE A 404 1.82 -20.48 11.02
N GLN A 405 0.91 -21.45 11.10
CA GLN A 405 -0.13 -21.68 10.09
C GLN A 405 -1.48 -21.04 10.49
N ALA A 406 -1.84 -21.05 11.77
CA ALA A 406 -3.05 -20.41 12.30
C ALA A 406 -2.82 -19.85 13.70
N VAL A 407 -3.51 -18.75 14.01
CA VAL A 407 -3.46 -18.08 15.33
C VAL A 407 -4.88 -17.99 15.89
N GLY A 408 -5.06 -18.42 17.13
CA GLY A 408 -6.30 -18.25 17.89
C GLY A 408 -6.06 -17.32 19.07
N ILE A 409 -6.98 -16.41 19.35
CA ILE A 409 -6.80 -15.42 20.42
C ILE A 409 -8.05 -15.38 21.31
N ASP A 410 -7.87 -15.58 22.61
CA ASP A 410 -8.91 -15.50 23.64
C ASP A 410 -8.48 -14.51 24.73
N THR A 411 -9.42 -14.14 25.59
CA THR A 411 -9.13 -13.44 26.85
C THR A 411 -9.09 -14.42 28.01
N GLU A 412 -8.15 -14.24 28.93
CA GLU A 412 -8.05 -15.03 30.16
C GLU A 412 -8.13 -14.09 31.37
N GLY A 413 -9.26 -14.12 32.08
CA GLY A 413 -9.54 -13.13 33.13
C GLY A 413 -9.75 -11.72 32.57
N LYS A 414 -9.50 -10.70 33.40
CA LYS A 414 -9.71 -9.28 33.02
C LYS A 414 -8.54 -8.71 32.22
N ASP A 415 -7.31 -9.14 32.50
CA ASP A 415 -6.12 -8.42 32.05
C ASP A 415 -5.20 -9.24 31.12
N MET A 416 -5.45 -10.54 30.94
CA MET A 416 -4.55 -11.40 30.15
C MET A 416 -5.16 -11.74 28.78
N ILE A 417 -4.26 -11.86 27.80
CA ILE A 417 -4.52 -12.34 26.44
C ILE A 417 -3.93 -13.73 26.34
N LYS A 418 -4.73 -14.68 25.83
CA LYS A 418 -4.27 -16.04 25.57
C LYS A 418 -4.19 -16.29 24.07
N VAL A 419 -3.00 -16.66 23.60
CA VAL A 419 -2.74 -16.90 22.18
C VAL A 419 -2.43 -18.38 21.96
N TYR A 420 -3.05 -18.96 20.95
CA TYR A 420 -2.84 -20.31 20.48
C TYR A 420 -2.13 -20.27 19.11
N TYR A 421 -0.98 -20.90 19.00
CA TYR A 421 -0.22 -21.02 17.76
C TYR A 421 -0.33 -22.44 17.21
N ILE A 422 -0.68 -22.58 15.93
CA ILE A 422 -0.66 -23.86 15.22
C ILE A 422 0.54 -23.89 14.28
N LEU A 423 1.37 -24.91 14.45
CA LEU A 423 2.50 -25.18 13.58
C LEU A 423 2.08 -26.12 12.43
N PRO A 424 2.65 -25.97 11.23
CA PRO A 424 2.39 -26.88 10.12
C PRO A 424 2.96 -28.28 10.43
N ASP A 425 2.22 -29.31 10.04
CA ASP A 425 2.71 -30.68 10.08
C ASP A 425 3.69 -30.92 8.91
N LEU A 426 4.99 -30.79 9.18
CA LEU A 426 6.05 -30.97 8.20
C LEU A 426 6.21 -32.44 7.75
N GLN A 427 5.70 -33.42 8.52
CA GLN A 427 5.82 -34.85 8.24
C GLN A 427 4.66 -35.41 7.42
N ALA A 428 3.46 -34.84 7.53
CA ALA A 428 2.35 -35.10 6.59
C ALA A 428 2.71 -34.72 5.14
N LEU A 429 3.68 -33.82 4.95
CA LEU A 429 4.24 -33.44 3.64
C LEU A 429 5.38 -34.37 3.16
N THR A 430 5.93 -35.23 4.02
CA THR A 430 7.12 -36.06 3.73
C THR A 430 6.93 -37.57 3.99
N GLU A 431 5.68 -38.05 4.14
CA GLU A 431 5.30 -39.47 4.33
C GLU A 431 5.98 -40.21 5.52
N GLN A 432 6.60 -39.51 6.48
CA GLN A 432 7.29 -40.13 7.61
C GLN A 432 6.61 -39.82 8.97
N GLY A 433 5.57 -40.59 9.31
CA GLY A 433 5.01 -40.68 10.67
C GLY A 433 4.31 -39.40 11.18
N ALA A 434 3.28 -39.54 12.01
CA ALA A 434 2.65 -38.40 12.65
C ALA A 434 3.41 -38.03 13.93
N GLU A 435 3.84 -36.77 14.07
CA GLU A 435 4.14 -36.22 15.39
C GLU A 435 2.87 -36.20 16.25
N ASP A 436 3.01 -36.25 17.58
CA ASP A 436 1.86 -36.14 18.50
C ASP A 436 1.07 -34.85 18.18
N PRO A 437 -0.22 -34.92 17.80
CA PRO A 437 -1.02 -33.75 17.43
C PRO A 437 -1.04 -32.65 18.49
N LYS A 438 -0.75 -32.99 19.76
CA LYS A 438 -0.59 -32.03 20.85
C LYS A 438 0.66 -31.14 20.72
N LYS A 439 1.72 -31.58 20.04
CA LYS A 439 2.94 -30.79 19.81
C LYS A 439 2.80 -29.73 18.71
N LEU A 440 1.78 -29.85 17.85
CA LEU A 440 1.50 -28.90 16.77
C LEU A 440 0.67 -27.69 17.22
N LYS A 441 0.29 -27.62 18.51
CA LYS A 441 -0.44 -26.50 19.11
C LYS A 441 0.30 -26.01 20.35
N LEU A 442 0.76 -24.77 20.32
CA LEU A 442 1.33 -24.08 21.46
C LEU A 442 0.34 -23.06 22.02
N SER A 443 0.41 -22.75 23.31
CA SER A 443 -0.44 -21.72 23.92
C SER A 443 0.30 -20.95 24.99
N PHE A 444 0.18 -19.63 24.96
CA PHE A 444 0.81 -18.69 25.88
C PHE A 444 -0.22 -17.68 26.39
N SER A 445 0.01 -17.13 27.58
CA SER A 445 -0.91 -16.17 28.20
C SER A 445 -0.13 -15.10 28.94
N ASP A 446 -0.20 -13.87 28.44
CA ASP A 446 0.36 -12.69 29.13
C ASP A 446 -0.48 -11.44 28.85
N LYS A 447 -0.09 -10.27 29.36
CA LYS A 447 -0.87 -9.02 29.26
C LYS A 447 -0.86 -8.45 27.85
N ASP A 448 0.23 -8.63 27.11
CA ASP A 448 0.36 -8.15 25.74
C ASP A 448 1.07 -9.13 24.81
N PHE A 449 0.95 -8.90 23.49
CA PHE A 449 1.54 -9.76 22.46
C PHE A 449 3.08 -9.77 22.48
N THR A 450 3.72 -8.72 23.00
CA THR A 450 5.18 -8.62 23.10
C THR A 450 5.70 -9.49 24.25
N GLU A 451 5.04 -9.46 25.41
CA GLU A 451 5.33 -10.33 26.55
C GLU A 451 5.10 -11.80 26.18
N ILE A 452 4.01 -12.12 25.46
CA ILE A 452 3.75 -13.46 24.94
C ILE A 452 4.89 -13.95 24.01
N GLU A 453 5.47 -13.09 23.18
CA GLU A 453 6.62 -13.46 22.34
C GLU A 453 7.90 -13.68 23.16
N GLN A 454 8.08 -12.91 24.24
CA GLN A 454 9.21 -13.11 25.16
C GLN A 454 9.08 -14.45 25.87
N ASP A 455 7.91 -14.78 26.40
CA ASP A 455 7.62 -16.08 27.02
C ASP A 455 7.87 -17.23 26.06
N TYR A 456 7.36 -17.10 24.83
CA TYR A 456 7.62 -18.08 23.79
C TYR A 456 9.13 -18.26 23.53
N GLY A 457 9.89 -17.17 23.47
CA GLY A 457 11.35 -17.18 23.28
C GLY A 457 12.15 -17.69 24.48
N LEU A 458 11.58 -17.68 25.69
CA LEU A 458 12.18 -18.30 26.88
C LEU A 458 11.93 -19.81 26.93
N GLU A 459 10.78 -20.27 26.41
CA GLU A 459 10.40 -21.68 26.38
C GLU A 459 10.90 -22.43 25.12
N ASN A 460 11.19 -21.72 24.03
CA ASN A 460 11.56 -22.29 22.75
C ASN A 460 12.88 -21.71 22.22
N ASN A 461 13.69 -22.55 21.60
CA ASN A 461 14.96 -22.15 20.98
C ASN A 461 14.81 -21.56 19.57
N LYS A 462 13.58 -21.39 19.08
CA LYS A 462 13.26 -20.87 17.73
C LYS A 462 12.33 -19.69 17.84
N ARG A 463 12.46 -18.69 16.96
CA ARG A 463 11.56 -17.51 16.87
C ARG A 463 10.27 -17.82 16.10
N LEU A 464 9.19 -17.12 16.43
CA LEU A 464 7.94 -17.17 15.66
C LEU A 464 8.12 -16.51 14.29
N ASP A 465 7.60 -17.15 13.24
CA ASP A 465 7.55 -16.61 11.88
C ASP A 465 6.11 -16.71 11.34
N PHE A 466 5.51 -15.57 11.02
CA PHE A 466 4.12 -15.49 10.53
C PHE A 466 4.00 -15.47 9.01
N SER A 467 5.09 -15.64 8.27
CA SER A 467 5.10 -15.56 6.79
C SER A 467 4.24 -16.63 6.11
N GLN A 468 3.89 -17.70 6.83
CA GLN A 468 3.01 -18.78 6.37
C GLN A 468 1.62 -18.74 7.02
N LEU A 469 1.26 -17.67 7.73
CA LEU A 469 -0.01 -17.56 8.42
C LEU A 469 -1.19 -17.59 7.43
N LYS A 470 -2.17 -18.46 7.70
CA LYS A 470 -3.30 -18.72 6.79
C LYS A 470 -4.65 -18.26 7.34
N ALA A 471 -4.80 -18.13 8.65
CA ALA A 471 -6.02 -17.66 9.29
C ALA A 471 -5.78 -17.18 10.73
N VAL A 472 -6.62 -16.23 11.16
CA VAL A 472 -6.72 -15.79 12.56
C VAL A 472 -8.14 -16.03 13.06
N ILE A 473 -8.26 -16.59 14.26
CA ILE A 473 -9.54 -16.80 14.94
C ILE A 473 -9.57 -15.92 16.20
N LEU A 474 -10.55 -15.03 16.27
CA LEU A 474 -10.78 -14.16 17.41
C LEU A 474 -11.91 -14.71 18.27
N GLY A 475 -11.62 -15.02 19.53
CA GLY A 475 -12.61 -15.41 20.52
C GLY A 475 -13.60 -14.29 20.83
N ASN A 476 -14.80 -14.65 21.29
CA ASN A 476 -15.86 -13.70 21.61
C ASN A 476 -15.43 -12.67 22.68
N GLY A 477 -14.54 -13.08 23.60
CA GLY A 477 -13.97 -12.20 24.63
C GLY A 477 -13.14 -11.05 24.06
N ILE A 478 -12.11 -11.36 23.27
CA ILE A 478 -11.26 -10.33 22.64
C ILE A 478 -12.04 -9.54 21.60
N ALA A 479 -12.97 -10.18 20.87
CA ALA A 479 -13.82 -9.53 19.88
C ALA A 479 -14.62 -8.35 20.45
N LYS A 480 -14.99 -8.41 21.74
CA LYS A 480 -15.76 -7.37 22.45
C LYS A 480 -14.91 -6.43 23.30
N ASP A 481 -13.61 -6.70 23.45
CA ASP A 481 -12.69 -5.91 24.24
C ASP A 481 -11.91 -4.96 23.33
N LYS A 482 -12.25 -3.67 23.39
CA LYS A 482 -11.67 -2.66 22.50
C LYS A 482 -10.16 -2.52 22.68
N GLU A 483 -9.69 -2.51 23.92
CA GLU A 483 -8.28 -2.27 24.23
C GLU A 483 -7.42 -3.43 23.70
N LYS A 484 -7.86 -4.66 23.95
CA LYS A 484 -7.16 -5.86 23.47
C LYS A 484 -7.25 -6.02 21.95
N MET A 485 -8.38 -5.66 21.34
CA MET A 485 -8.52 -5.64 19.89
C MET A 485 -7.57 -4.61 19.26
N ASP A 486 -7.52 -3.39 19.81
CA ASP A 486 -6.62 -2.34 19.33
C ASP A 486 -5.15 -2.74 19.50
N ALA A 487 -4.80 -3.40 20.61
CA ALA A 487 -3.47 -3.97 20.83
C ALA A 487 -3.12 -5.04 19.79
N PHE A 488 -4.05 -5.96 19.49
CA PHE A 488 -3.88 -6.98 18.45
C PHE A 488 -3.66 -6.34 17.07
N LEU A 489 -4.51 -5.40 16.66
CA LEU A 489 -4.40 -4.76 15.35
C LEU A 489 -3.11 -3.92 15.25
N THR A 490 -2.67 -3.28 16.33
CA THR A 490 -1.39 -2.54 16.40
C THR A 490 -0.20 -3.48 16.28
N TYR A 491 -0.25 -4.64 16.94
CA TYR A 491 0.75 -5.68 16.81
C TYR A 491 0.87 -6.18 15.35
N VAL A 492 -0.25 -6.43 14.68
CA VAL A 492 -0.28 -6.80 13.25
C VAL A 492 0.31 -5.69 12.36
N GLU A 493 -0.01 -4.43 12.63
CA GLU A 493 0.51 -3.31 11.84
C GLU A 493 2.02 -3.12 11.92
N ASN A 494 2.60 -3.46 13.07
CA ASN A 494 4.03 -3.31 13.33
C ASN A 494 4.85 -4.54 12.92
N LYS A 495 4.20 -5.68 12.67
CA LYS A 495 4.87 -6.93 12.29
C LYS A 495 4.64 -7.27 10.83
N TYR A 496 5.58 -6.89 9.96
CA TYR A 496 5.45 -7.11 8.51
C TYR A 496 5.31 -8.59 8.13
N GLU A 497 5.89 -9.51 8.89
CA GLU A 497 5.71 -10.95 8.67
C GLU A 497 4.23 -11.39 8.75
N PHE A 498 3.41 -10.64 9.49
CA PHE A 498 1.99 -10.86 9.58
C PHE A 498 1.30 -10.32 8.32
N GLY A 499 0.94 -11.22 7.41
CA GLY A 499 0.28 -10.84 6.16
C GLY A 499 -1.04 -10.09 6.42
N ARG A 500 -1.16 -8.84 5.94
CA ARG A 500 -2.42 -8.07 6.05
C ARG A 500 -3.61 -8.70 5.35
N ASN A 501 -3.36 -9.58 4.40
CA ASN A 501 -4.38 -10.32 3.66
C ASN A 501 -4.78 -11.64 4.33
N THR A 502 -4.35 -11.85 5.58
CA THR A 502 -4.69 -13.02 6.40
C THR A 502 -6.18 -12.96 6.77
N PRO A 503 -6.98 -13.98 6.39
CA PRO A 503 -8.38 -14.08 6.75
C PRO A 503 -8.61 -14.03 8.26
N ILE A 504 -9.66 -13.31 8.68
CA ILE A 504 -10.11 -13.26 10.08
C ILE A 504 -11.49 -13.91 10.22
N PHE A 505 -11.63 -14.70 11.27
CA PHE A 505 -12.88 -15.32 11.69
C PHE A 505 -13.16 -15.03 13.16
N LEU A 506 -14.44 -15.02 13.52
CA LEU A 506 -14.87 -15.02 14.92
C LEU A 506 -15.16 -16.44 15.39
N ALA A 507 -14.83 -16.76 16.63
CA ALA A 507 -15.38 -17.92 17.30
C ALA A 507 -16.63 -17.51 18.08
N GLU A 508 -17.67 -18.33 18.02
CA GLU A 508 -18.91 -18.08 18.74
C GLU A 508 -18.72 -18.03 20.26
N ASN A 509 -17.85 -18.91 20.77
CA ASN A 509 -17.44 -18.95 22.18
C ASN A 509 -15.97 -18.56 22.32
N THR A 510 -15.06 -19.53 22.16
CA THR A 510 -13.62 -19.37 22.36
C THR A 510 -12.86 -19.76 21.10
N ALA A 511 -11.76 -19.06 20.82
CA ALA A 511 -10.85 -19.46 19.75
C ALA A 511 -10.30 -20.87 20.03
N LYS A 512 -10.04 -21.21 21.30
CA LYS A 512 -9.59 -22.54 21.72
C LYS A 512 -10.41 -23.69 21.14
N GLU A 513 -11.74 -23.62 21.22
CA GLU A 513 -12.64 -24.68 20.70
C GLU A 513 -12.42 -24.96 19.22
N ILE A 514 -12.17 -23.90 18.44
CA ILE A 514 -11.86 -24.02 17.01
C ILE A 514 -10.47 -24.63 16.85
N MET A 515 -9.47 -24.10 17.56
CA MET A 515 -8.07 -24.53 17.45
C MET A 515 -7.84 -26.00 17.87
N ASP A 516 -8.65 -26.52 18.80
CA ASP A 516 -8.60 -27.90 19.27
C ASP A 516 -8.99 -28.91 18.17
N LEU A 517 -9.74 -28.47 17.15
CA LEU A 517 -10.10 -29.29 15.98
C LEU A 517 -8.93 -29.54 15.01
N ASN A 518 -7.76 -28.92 15.20
CA ASN A 518 -6.60 -29.12 14.32
C ASN A 518 -6.22 -30.60 14.16
N SER A 519 -6.36 -31.39 15.24
CA SER A 519 -6.09 -32.83 15.23
C SER A 519 -7.09 -33.66 14.42
N ASN A 520 -8.28 -33.12 14.15
CA ASN A 520 -9.37 -33.80 13.45
C ASN A 520 -9.51 -33.38 11.97
N ILE A 521 -8.77 -32.35 11.55
CA ILE A 521 -8.87 -31.75 10.21
C ILE A 521 -7.64 -32.13 9.38
N GLU A 522 -7.85 -32.89 8.32
CA GLU A 522 -6.80 -33.30 7.38
C GLU A 522 -6.14 -32.07 6.71
N GLY A 523 -4.80 -32.00 6.75
CA GLY A 523 -4.02 -30.84 6.26
C GLY A 523 -3.89 -29.67 7.25
N GLY A 524 -4.47 -29.78 8.45
CA GLY A 524 -4.40 -28.76 9.49
C GLY A 524 -5.44 -27.65 9.33
N ILE A 525 -5.80 -27.03 10.46
CA ILE A 525 -6.91 -26.07 10.53
C ILE A 525 -6.66 -24.81 9.72
N GLY A 526 -5.40 -24.37 9.60
CA GLY A 526 -5.05 -23.19 8.80
C GLY A 526 -5.34 -23.37 7.31
N ASP A 527 -5.09 -24.56 6.76
CA ASP A 527 -5.38 -24.87 5.35
C ASP A 527 -6.87 -24.97 5.10
N PHE A 528 -7.58 -25.64 6.01
CA PHE A 528 -9.03 -25.74 5.95
C PHE A 528 -9.69 -24.36 5.98
N LEU A 529 -9.30 -23.48 6.92
CA LEU A 529 -9.86 -22.13 7.03
C LEU A 529 -9.53 -21.26 5.81
N ALA A 530 -8.32 -21.37 5.27
CA ALA A 530 -7.96 -20.68 4.04
C ALA A 530 -8.78 -21.16 2.83
N GLN A 531 -9.04 -22.46 2.72
CA GLN A 531 -9.89 -23.02 1.66
C GLN A 531 -11.36 -22.65 1.87
N LEU A 532 -11.87 -22.70 3.11
CA LEU A 532 -13.22 -22.28 3.47
C LEU A 532 -13.47 -20.84 3.03
N SER A 533 -12.52 -19.93 3.31
CA SER A 533 -12.58 -18.54 2.87
C SER A 533 -12.54 -18.39 1.35
N ARG A 534 -11.51 -18.95 0.71
CA ARG A 534 -11.23 -18.72 -0.72
C ARG A 534 -12.23 -19.39 -1.66
N ILE A 535 -12.75 -20.55 -1.27
CA ILE A 535 -13.59 -21.40 -2.12
C ILE A 535 -15.03 -21.34 -1.64
N ASN A 536 -15.33 -21.78 -0.42
CA ASN A 536 -16.71 -22.01 0.00
C ASN A 536 -17.47 -20.72 0.27
N LEU A 537 -16.91 -19.82 1.08
CA LEU A 537 -17.53 -18.53 1.37
C LEU A 537 -17.67 -17.71 0.08
N LYS A 538 -16.61 -17.61 -0.71
CA LYS A 538 -16.63 -16.88 -1.98
C LYS A 538 -17.59 -17.46 -3.02
N ASN A 539 -17.69 -18.79 -3.13
CA ASN A 539 -18.68 -19.45 -4.01
C ASN A 539 -20.11 -19.20 -3.54
N ASN A 540 -20.31 -19.01 -2.22
CA ASN A 540 -21.58 -18.62 -1.63
C ASN A 540 -21.82 -17.10 -1.65
N GLY A 541 -20.96 -16.37 -2.37
CA GLY A 541 -21.01 -14.92 -2.49
C GLY A 541 -20.63 -14.16 -1.23
N ILE A 542 -20.06 -14.78 -0.20
CA ILE A 542 -19.62 -14.11 1.03
C ILE A 542 -18.24 -13.47 0.78
N LYS A 543 -18.08 -12.21 1.17
CA LYS A 543 -16.81 -11.48 1.08
C LYS A 543 -15.81 -12.05 2.10
N GLU A 544 -14.60 -12.36 1.65
CA GLU A 544 -13.44 -12.66 2.52
C GLU A 544 -13.05 -11.37 3.26
N ILE A 545 -12.92 -11.46 4.58
CA ILE A 545 -12.46 -10.38 5.45
C ILE A 545 -11.07 -10.71 5.97
N ASP A 546 -10.16 -9.76 5.88
CA ASP A 546 -8.78 -9.90 6.33
C ASP A 546 -8.39 -8.89 7.43
N ALA A 547 -7.19 -9.08 8.01
CA ALA A 547 -6.65 -8.19 9.02
C ALA A 547 -6.54 -6.73 8.53
N GLY A 548 -6.24 -6.54 7.25
CA GLY A 548 -6.21 -5.23 6.60
C GLY A 548 -7.55 -4.51 6.64
N ASP A 549 -8.66 -5.22 6.37
CA ASP A 549 -10.01 -4.67 6.48
C ASP A 549 -10.27 -4.16 7.93
N LEU A 550 -9.94 -4.94 8.97
CA LEU A 550 -10.16 -4.51 10.37
C LEU A 550 -9.30 -3.30 10.77
N ILE A 551 -8.03 -3.26 10.34
CA ILE A 551 -7.14 -2.11 10.53
C ILE A 551 -7.74 -0.86 9.88
N LEU A 552 -8.22 -0.99 8.63
CA LEU A 552 -8.89 0.09 7.91
C LEU A 552 -10.12 0.61 8.69
N ALA A 553 -10.99 -0.29 9.15
CA ALA A 553 -12.19 0.10 9.89
C ALA A 553 -11.89 0.79 11.22
N ARG A 554 -10.90 0.30 11.96
CA ARG A 554 -10.41 0.95 13.19
C ARG A 554 -9.86 2.35 12.89
N ASN A 555 -9.10 2.49 11.80
CA ASN A 555 -8.43 3.74 11.45
C ASN A 555 -9.40 4.81 10.94
N GLU A 556 -10.38 4.44 10.12
CA GLU A 556 -11.37 5.39 9.58
C GLU A 556 -12.51 5.70 10.57
N GLY A 557 -12.79 4.80 11.53
CA GLY A 557 -13.74 5.01 12.63
C GLY A 557 -15.22 4.96 12.26
N ASN A 558 -15.58 5.01 10.97
CA ASN A 558 -16.95 5.01 10.46
C ASN A 558 -17.23 3.90 9.44
N MET A 559 -16.44 2.82 9.50
CA MET A 559 -16.58 1.67 8.62
C MET A 559 -16.92 0.43 9.44
N ASN A 560 -18.00 -0.23 9.04
CA ASN A 560 -18.49 -1.45 9.68
C ASN A 560 -18.17 -2.66 8.83
N ILE A 561 -17.73 -3.73 9.48
CA ILE A 561 -17.28 -4.96 8.82
C ILE A 561 -18.10 -6.14 9.33
N VAL A 562 -18.55 -6.97 8.40
CA VAL A 562 -19.28 -8.20 8.67
C VAL A 562 -18.31 -9.38 8.62
N ILE A 563 -17.99 -9.96 9.77
CA ILE A 563 -17.02 -11.05 9.91
C ILE A 563 -17.76 -12.39 10.06
N PRO A 564 -17.41 -13.44 9.32
CA PRO A 564 -17.97 -14.78 9.51
C PRO A 564 -17.66 -15.35 10.90
N MET A 565 -18.66 -15.96 11.54
CA MET A 565 -18.53 -16.59 12.85
C MET A 565 -18.55 -18.12 12.72
N LEU A 566 -17.66 -18.78 13.46
CA LEU A 566 -17.43 -20.22 13.43
C LEU A 566 -17.90 -20.86 14.74
N ARG A 567 -18.48 -22.06 14.62
CA ARG A 567 -18.84 -22.93 15.74
C ARG A 567 -18.12 -24.27 15.59
N ALA A 568 -17.50 -24.71 16.67
CA ALA A 568 -17.00 -26.07 16.80
C ALA A 568 -18.14 -27.03 17.13
N GLU A 569 -18.17 -28.16 16.44
CA GLU A 569 -18.90 -29.38 16.78
C GLU A 569 -17.87 -30.49 17.07
N GLU A 570 -18.26 -31.61 17.68
CA GLU A 570 -17.32 -32.62 18.23
C GLU A 570 -16.12 -32.97 17.33
N THR A 571 -16.33 -33.08 16.01
CA THR A 571 -15.28 -33.38 15.02
C THR A 571 -15.28 -32.46 13.81
N LYS A 572 -16.16 -31.45 13.79
CA LYS A 572 -16.43 -30.63 12.61
C LYS A 572 -16.57 -29.16 12.97
N MET A 573 -16.45 -28.31 11.98
CA MET A 573 -16.64 -26.87 12.13
C MET A 573 -17.68 -26.39 11.12
N ARG A 574 -18.53 -25.47 11.54
CA ARG A 574 -19.48 -24.80 10.66
C ARG A 574 -19.49 -23.29 10.86
N VAL A 575 -19.95 -22.57 9.85
CA VAL A 575 -20.24 -21.14 9.96
C VAL A 575 -21.58 -21.00 10.68
N SER A 576 -21.60 -20.40 11.86
CA SER A 576 -22.82 -20.27 12.69
C SER A 576 -23.55 -18.93 12.53
N GLY A 577 -22.93 -17.97 11.87
CA GLY A 577 -23.51 -16.66 11.62
C GLY A 577 -22.44 -15.63 11.27
N ILE A 578 -22.66 -14.39 11.69
CA ILE A 578 -21.72 -13.28 11.49
C ILE A 578 -21.64 -12.39 12.74
N GLY A 579 -20.50 -11.73 12.92
CA GLY A 579 -20.35 -10.60 13.84
C GLY A 579 -20.18 -9.29 13.07
N ILE A 580 -20.77 -8.21 13.59
CA ILE A 580 -20.63 -6.86 13.06
C ILE A 580 -19.60 -6.11 13.88
N TYR A 581 -18.43 -5.88 13.28
CA TYR A 581 -17.35 -5.08 13.83
C TYR A 581 -17.59 -3.60 13.53
N SER A 582 -17.62 -2.78 14.58
CA SER A 582 -17.81 -1.34 14.52
C SER A 582 -17.11 -0.66 15.70
N ALA A 583 -16.49 0.50 15.44
CA ALA A 583 -15.84 1.35 16.45
C ALA A 583 -14.78 0.66 17.34
N GLY A 584 -14.10 -0.36 16.81
CA GLY A 584 -13.02 -1.08 17.50
C GLY A 584 -13.42 -2.43 18.10
N THR A 585 -14.69 -2.83 18.03
CA THR A 585 -15.21 -4.06 18.65
C THR A 585 -16.32 -4.71 17.82
N VAL A 586 -16.58 -5.99 18.05
CA VAL A 586 -17.79 -6.67 17.55
C VAL A 586 -18.97 -6.32 18.45
N GLN A 587 -19.91 -5.54 17.92
CA GLN A 587 -21.05 -5.02 18.69
C GLN A 587 -22.28 -5.92 18.62
N LEU A 588 -22.45 -6.70 17.56
CA LEU A 588 -23.63 -7.55 17.36
C LEU A 588 -23.25 -8.88 16.70
N HIS A 589 -23.86 -9.97 17.17
CA HIS A 589 -23.80 -11.28 16.54
C HIS A 589 -25.17 -11.59 15.92
N ALA A 590 -25.19 -11.89 14.63
CA ALA A 590 -26.40 -12.29 13.92
C ALA A 590 -26.41 -13.81 13.71
N THR A 591 -27.58 -14.40 13.85
CA THR A 591 -27.80 -15.84 13.62
C THR A 591 -27.60 -16.20 12.14
N GLU A 592 -27.48 -17.49 11.82
CA GLU A 592 -27.36 -17.96 10.44
C GLU A 592 -28.50 -17.46 9.53
N LYS A 593 -29.75 -17.50 10.02
CA LYS A 593 -30.92 -16.99 9.29
C LYS A 593 -30.81 -15.48 9.00
N GLU A 594 -30.44 -14.68 10.00
CA GLU A 594 -30.27 -13.22 9.83
C GLU A 594 -29.09 -12.88 8.93
N SER A 595 -28.01 -13.67 9.01
CA SER A 595 -26.79 -13.52 8.22
C SER A 595 -27.08 -13.58 6.72
N ASP A 596 -27.95 -14.49 6.29
CA ASP A 596 -28.34 -14.62 4.88
C ASP A 596 -29.01 -13.34 4.36
N PHE A 597 -29.90 -12.73 5.14
CA PHE A 597 -30.55 -11.47 4.73
C PHE A 597 -29.62 -10.26 4.81
N ILE A 598 -28.64 -10.26 5.73
CA ILE A 598 -27.58 -9.25 5.76
C ILE A 598 -26.70 -9.35 4.51
N TYR A 599 -26.36 -10.57 4.08
CA TYR A 599 -25.66 -10.80 2.82
C TYR A 599 -26.51 -10.39 1.62
N PHE A 600 -27.80 -10.76 1.57
CA PHE A 600 -28.69 -10.35 0.49
C PHE A 600 -28.81 -8.82 0.37
N ALA A 601 -28.96 -8.13 1.50
CA ALA A 601 -28.97 -6.66 1.58
C ALA A 601 -27.64 -6.02 1.12
N SER A 602 -26.56 -6.79 1.17
CA SER A 602 -25.23 -6.39 0.70
C SER A 602 -24.98 -6.74 -0.77
N GLY A 603 -25.91 -7.45 -1.42
CA GLY A 603 -25.77 -7.95 -2.80
C GLY A 603 -24.97 -9.26 -2.91
N PHE A 604 -24.83 -9.97 -1.79
CA PHE A 604 -24.12 -11.25 -1.63
C PHE A 604 -25.13 -12.38 -1.36
N GLY A 605 -24.74 -13.65 -1.50
CA GLY A 605 -25.62 -14.81 -1.23
C GLY A 605 -25.94 -15.71 -2.43
N LYS A 606 -25.06 -15.73 -3.43
CA LYS A 606 -25.10 -16.74 -4.50
C LYS A 606 -25.03 -18.15 -3.90
N ASN A 607 -25.68 -19.13 -4.50
CA ASN A 607 -25.76 -20.54 -4.06
C ASN A 607 -26.40 -20.79 -2.69
N LYS A 608 -26.91 -19.77 -2.00
CA LYS A 608 -27.64 -19.94 -0.73
C LYS A 608 -28.98 -20.64 -0.96
N ILE A 609 -29.40 -21.42 0.04
CA ILE A 609 -30.68 -22.11 0.04
C ILE A 609 -31.65 -21.32 0.92
N LEU A 610 -32.75 -20.88 0.32
CA LEU A 610 -33.85 -20.20 0.99
C LEU A 610 -34.93 -21.21 1.34
N TYR A 611 -35.35 -21.21 2.61
CA TYR A 611 -36.43 -22.04 3.13
C TYR A 611 -37.66 -21.16 3.39
N LEU A 612 -38.70 -21.30 2.55
CA LEU A 612 -39.95 -20.54 2.67
C LEU A 612 -40.90 -21.28 3.64
N PRO A 613 -41.27 -20.68 4.79
CA PRO A 613 -42.14 -21.34 5.77
C PRO A 613 -43.59 -21.40 5.31
N GLU A 614 -44.35 -22.36 5.86
CA GLU A 614 -45.76 -22.60 5.49
C GLU A 614 -46.71 -21.68 6.28
N THR A 615 -46.53 -21.54 7.60
CA THR A 615 -47.22 -20.52 8.43
C THR A 615 -46.49 -20.21 9.75
N ASN A 616 -45.83 -21.19 10.38
CA ASN A 616 -44.94 -21.02 11.56
C ASN A 616 -43.48 -21.34 11.23
N GLU A 617 -42.52 -20.75 11.97
CA GLU A 617 -41.07 -20.98 11.75
C GLU A 617 -40.60 -22.42 12.05
N ASP A 618 -41.40 -23.20 12.78
CA ASP A 618 -41.09 -24.58 13.20
C ASP A 618 -41.67 -25.68 12.28
N GLU A 619 -42.40 -25.29 11.22
CA GLU A 619 -42.95 -26.24 10.25
C GLU A 619 -41.98 -26.51 9.09
N LEU A 620 -42.15 -27.65 8.42
CA LEU A 620 -41.37 -27.99 7.24
C LEU A 620 -41.53 -26.90 6.16
N PRO A 621 -40.46 -26.52 5.46
CA PRO A 621 -40.53 -25.45 4.48
C PRO A 621 -41.41 -25.85 3.29
N LYS A 622 -42.38 -24.99 2.98
CA LYS A 622 -43.30 -25.11 1.85
C LYS A 622 -42.55 -25.14 0.52
N TYR A 623 -41.56 -24.27 0.37
CA TYR A 623 -40.66 -24.23 -0.79
C TYR A 623 -39.20 -24.15 -0.36
N VAL A 624 -38.32 -24.79 -1.14
CA VAL A 624 -36.87 -24.68 -1.00
C VAL A 624 -36.32 -24.14 -2.29
N LEU A 625 -35.68 -22.97 -2.25
CA LEU A 625 -35.14 -22.27 -3.42
C LEU A 625 -33.63 -22.15 -3.30
N LYS A 626 -32.89 -22.39 -4.39
CA LYS A 626 -31.46 -22.11 -4.47
C LYS A 626 -31.24 -20.80 -5.22
N ILE A 627 -30.60 -19.83 -4.60
CA ILE A 627 -30.27 -18.56 -5.24
C ILE A 627 -29.13 -18.76 -6.24
N ASN A 628 -29.35 -18.47 -7.52
CA ASN A 628 -28.35 -18.64 -8.58
C ASN A 628 -27.52 -17.37 -8.79
N ARG A 629 -28.15 -16.20 -8.61
CA ARG A 629 -27.55 -14.89 -8.75
C ARG A 629 -28.32 -13.90 -7.90
N ILE A 630 -27.61 -12.94 -7.33
CA ILE A 630 -28.16 -11.79 -6.63
C ILE A 630 -27.28 -10.57 -6.92
N THR A 631 -27.91 -9.42 -7.09
CA THR A 631 -27.26 -8.13 -7.32
C THR A 631 -28.04 -7.04 -6.59
N ARG A 632 -27.33 -5.97 -6.21
CA ARG A 632 -27.90 -4.85 -5.48
C ARG A 632 -27.57 -3.53 -6.16
N THR A 633 -28.59 -2.69 -6.30
CA THR A 633 -28.48 -1.31 -6.78
C THR A 633 -28.97 -0.35 -5.69
N MET A 634 -28.26 0.77 -5.52
CA MET A 634 -28.57 1.79 -4.52
C MET A 634 -28.47 3.18 -5.14
N GLU A 635 -29.51 3.99 -4.96
CA GLU A 635 -29.54 5.39 -5.39
C GLU A 635 -29.90 6.30 -4.22
N PHE A 636 -29.01 7.24 -3.89
CA PHE A 636 -29.21 8.25 -2.86
C PHE A 636 -29.74 9.54 -3.46
N ARG A 637 -30.82 10.07 -2.87
CA ARG A 637 -31.41 11.37 -3.23
C ARG A 637 -31.65 12.16 -1.95
N ASN A 638 -31.77 13.48 -2.09
CA ASN A 638 -32.26 14.34 -1.02
C ASN A 638 -33.74 14.61 -1.30
N ALA A 639 -34.63 14.21 -0.39
CA ALA A 639 -36.07 14.43 -0.47
C ALA A 639 -36.49 15.26 0.75
N ASP A 640 -36.99 16.47 0.53
CA ASP A 640 -37.44 17.40 1.58
C ASP A 640 -36.39 17.68 2.68
N GLY A 641 -35.11 17.72 2.32
CA GLY A 641 -34.00 17.96 3.26
C GLY A 641 -33.59 16.72 4.06
N LYS A 642 -34.06 15.52 3.69
CA LYS A 642 -33.70 14.25 4.33
C LYS A 642 -33.09 13.26 3.33
N PRO A 643 -32.18 12.38 3.78
CA PRO A 643 -31.61 11.33 2.93
C PRO A 643 -32.68 10.31 2.55
N TYR A 644 -32.80 10.04 1.26
CA TYR A 644 -33.69 9.02 0.70
C TYR A 644 -32.88 8.02 -0.11
N LEU A 645 -33.03 6.73 0.20
CA LEU A 645 -32.35 5.63 -0.47
C LEU A 645 -33.36 4.75 -1.20
N ASN A 646 -33.22 4.65 -2.52
CA ASN A 646 -33.89 3.60 -3.28
C ASN A 646 -32.94 2.40 -3.41
N MET A 647 -33.30 1.28 -2.77
CA MET A 647 -32.54 0.04 -2.80
C MET A 647 -33.30 -1.01 -3.60
N ILE A 648 -32.66 -1.58 -4.61
CA ILE A 648 -33.22 -2.63 -5.46
C ILE A 648 -32.33 -3.86 -5.36
N ILE A 649 -32.93 -5.00 -5.01
CA ILE A 649 -32.28 -6.31 -4.97
C ILE A 649 -32.89 -7.17 -6.07
N GLU A 650 -32.06 -7.64 -6.98
CA GLU A 650 -32.48 -8.41 -8.15
C GLU A 650 -31.71 -9.72 -8.20
N GLY A 651 -32.37 -10.80 -8.61
CA GLY A 651 -31.73 -12.11 -8.65
C GLY A 651 -32.54 -13.17 -9.37
N ASN A 652 -31.95 -14.36 -9.50
CA ASN A 652 -32.63 -15.54 -10.01
C ASN A 652 -32.49 -16.68 -9.00
N ALA A 653 -33.53 -17.51 -8.87
CA ALA A 653 -33.54 -18.67 -7.99
C ALA A 653 -34.10 -19.91 -8.69
N SER A 654 -33.65 -21.09 -8.32
CA SER A 654 -34.17 -22.37 -8.82
C SER A 654 -34.85 -23.17 -7.73
N ILE A 655 -35.97 -23.80 -8.06
CA ILE A 655 -36.74 -24.61 -7.11
C ILE A 655 -36.01 -25.94 -6.86
N GLN A 656 -35.79 -26.27 -5.58
CA GLN A 656 -35.21 -27.55 -5.14
C GLN A 656 -36.28 -28.50 -4.59
N LYS A 657 -37.32 -27.95 -3.93
CA LYS A 657 -38.43 -28.70 -3.33
C LYS A 657 -39.68 -27.82 -3.23
N GLY A 658 -40.87 -28.42 -3.31
CA GLY A 658 -42.15 -27.73 -3.09
C GLY A 658 -43.07 -27.66 -4.31
N LEU A 659 -42.65 -28.19 -5.46
CA LEU A 659 -43.55 -28.51 -6.57
C LEU A 659 -43.96 -29.98 -6.49
N ALA A 660 -45.26 -30.24 -6.31
CA ALA A 660 -45.79 -31.58 -6.54
C ALA A 660 -45.65 -31.90 -8.03
N LYS A 661 -44.96 -32.99 -8.39
CA LYS A 661 -45.01 -33.53 -9.75
C LYS A 661 -46.45 -33.98 -10.03
N LYS A 662 -47.25 -33.10 -10.62
CA LYS A 662 -48.39 -33.53 -11.43
C LYS A 662 -47.88 -33.71 -12.85
N GLU A 663 -48.41 -34.72 -13.53
CA GLU A 663 -48.09 -35.03 -14.92
C GLU A 663 -48.18 -33.75 -15.76
N ASP A 664 -47.07 -33.46 -16.43
CA ASP A 664 -46.80 -32.35 -17.37
C ASP A 664 -46.82 -30.91 -16.82
N GLU A 665 -45.61 -30.33 -16.77
CA GLU A 665 -45.23 -28.92 -16.65
C GLU A 665 -45.77 -28.14 -15.42
N ALA A 666 -44.87 -27.55 -14.63
CA ALA A 666 -45.25 -26.58 -13.61
C ALA A 666 -46.01 -25.43 -14.29
N ARG A 667 -47.24 -25.12 -13.87
CA ARG A 667 -48.00 -24.02 -14.46
C ARG A 667 -47.25 -22.72 -14.19
N ASN A 668 -47.17 -21.85 -15.21
CA ASN A 668 -46.59 -20.51 -15.08
C ASN A 668 -47.21 -19.71 -13.91
N GLU A 669 -48.47 -19.98 -13.56
CA GLU A 669 -49.16 -19.39 -12.40
C GLU A 669 -48.58 -19.86 -11.05
N ASP A 670 -48.22 -21.14 -10.93
CA ASP A 670 -47.61 -21.69 -9.71
C ASP A 670 -46.22 -21.10 -9.49
N ILE A 671 -45.43 -20.94 -10.57
CA ILE A 671 -44.10 -20.29 -10.52
C ILE A 671 -44.23 -18.82 -10.11
N LYS A 672 -45.17 -18.07 -10.70
CA LYS A 672 -45.43 -16.67 -10.32
C LYS A 672 -45.82 -16.53 -8.85
N LYS A 673 -46.64 -17.44 -8.33
CA LYS A 673 -47.02 -17.43 -6.92
C LYS A 673 -45.81 -17.67 -6.00
N ILE A 674 -44.94 -18.62 -6.33
CA ILE A 674 -43.71 -18.87 -5.57
C ILE A 674 -42.78 -17.65 -5.68
N GLU A 675 -42.74 -16.99 -6.84
CA GLU A 675 -41.94 -15.78 -7.07
C GLU A 675 -42.41 -14.61 -6.19
N GLU A 676 -43.72 -14.36 -6.13
CA GLU A 676 -44.32 -13.35 -5.25
C GLU A 676 -44.04 -13.66 -3.76
N GLU A 677 -44.29 -14.90 -3.32
CA GLU A 677 -44.02 -15.33 -1.94
C GLU A 677 -42.53 -15.20 -1.57
N CYS A 678 -41.62 -15.55 -2.50
CA CYS A 678 -40.18 -15.38 -2.35
C CYS A 678 -39.79 -13.91 -2.20
N ASN A 679 -40.28 -13.05 -3.09
CA ASN A 679 -39.97 -11.62 -3.09
C ASN A 679 -40.45 -10.95 -1.80
N ASP A 680 -41.67 -11.25 -1.35
CA ASP A 680 -42.22 -10.71 -0.11
C ASP A 680 -41.46 -11.21 1.12
N TYR A 681 -41.12 -12.51 1.17
CA TYR A 681 -40.35 -13.09 2.27
C TYR A 681 -38.95 -12.47 2.38
N VAL A 682 -38.23 -12.36 1.27
CA VAL A 682 -36.89 -11.76 1.23
C VAL A 682 -36.96 -10.27 1.58
N LYS A 683 -37.92 -9.53 0.99
CA LYS A 683 -38.12 -8.10 1.29
C LYS A 683 -38.41 -7.86 2.77
N LYS A 684 -39.33 -8.62 3.36
CA LYS A 684 -39.72 -8.48 4.77
C LYS A 684 -38.53 -8.72 5.70
N ASN A 685 -37.76 -9.78 5.45
CA ASN A 685 -36.62 -10.12 6.32
C ASN A 685 -35.44 -9.14 6.15
N ILE A 686 -35.17 -8.65 4.93
CA ILE A 686 -34.16 -7.60 4.73
C ILE A 686 -34.58 -6.30 5.39
N GLN A 687 -35.86 -5.91 5.28
CA GLN A 687 -36.36 -4.72 5.95
C GLN A 687 -36.28 -4.87 7.48
N LYS A 688 -36.58 -6.07 8.01
CA LYS A 688 -36.44 -6.38 9.43
C LYS A 688 -35.00 -6.23 9.91
N THR A 689 -34.01 -6.78 9.19
CA THR A 689 -32.60 -6.68 9.57
C THR A 689 -32.06 -5.25 9.46
N ILE A 690 -32.42 -4.51 8.41
CA ILE A 690 -32.04 -3.09 8.27
C ILE A 690 -32.62 -2.26 9.42
N THR A 691 -33.92 -2.40 9.73
CA THR A 691 -34.53 -1.61 10.81
C THR A 691 -33.96 -2.00 12.17
N ALA A 692 -33.83 -3.29 12.46
CA ALA A 692 -33.31 -3.73 13.75
C ALA A 692 -31.85 -3.32 13.95
N ILE A 693 -30.98 -3.49 12.96
CA ILE A 693 -29.54 -3.32 13.12
C ILE A 693 -29.10 -1.90 12.71
N CYS A 694 -29.41 -1.45 11.49
CA CYS A 694 -28.94 -0.13 11.03
C CYS A 694 -29.66 1.03 11.72
N ILE A 695 -30.97 0.93 11.97
CA ILE A 695 -31.76 2.04 12.48
C ILE A 695 -31.82 2.02 14.01
N ASN A 696 -32.25 0.91 14.62
CA ASN A 696 -32.46 0.86 16.07
C ASN A 696 -31.14 0.78 16.84
N GLU A 697 -30.25 -0.14 16.46
CA GLU A 697 -28.92 -0.29 17.08
C GLU A 697 -27.88 0.70 16.53
N LYS A 698 -28.26 1.54 15.55
CA LYS A 698 -27.37 2.50 14.85
C LYS A 698 -26.12 1.85 14.22
N LEU A 699 -26.19 0.57 13.87
CA LEU A 699 -25.10 -0.20 13.29
C LEU A 699 -25.23 -0.29 11.77
N ASP A 700 -24.63 0.67 11.05
CA ASP A 700 -24.65 0.74 9.58
C ASP A 700 -23.80 -0.36 8.91
N TYR A 701 -24.22 -1.62 8.99
CA TYR A 701 -23.49 -2.76 8.40
C TYR A 701 -23.38 -2.70 6.87
N LEU A 702 -24.20 -1.84 6.24
CA LEU A 702 -24.20 -1.59 4.80
C LEU A 702 -23.26 -0.44 4.40
N ASN A 703 -22.71 0.29 5.37
CA ASN A 703 -21.89 1.48 5.18
C ASN A 703 -22.58 2.57 4.34
N LEU A 704 -23.90 2.74 4.47
CA LEU A 704 -24.73 3.68 3.72
C LEU A 704 -24.21 5.11 3.78
N TYR A 705 -23.89 5.62 4.98
CA TYR A 705 -23.39 6.99 5.11
C TYR A 705 -22.09 7.17 4.32
N ARG A 706 -21.15 6.23 4.48
CA ARG A 706 -19.88 6.22 3.76
C ARG A 706 -20.08 6.18 2.24
N MET A 707 -21.07 5.43 1.74
CA MET A 707 -21.39 5.37 0.31
C MET A 707 -21.82 6.71 -0.28
N THR A 708 -22.37 7.62 0.53
CA THR A 708 -22.74 8.97 0.07
C THR A 708 -21.51 9.76 -0.40
N GLY A 709 -20.30 9.45 0.07
CA GLY A 709 -19.07 10.13 -0.35
C GLY A 709 -18.84 10.12 -1.87
N TYR A 710 -19.18 9.00 -2.55
CA TYR A 710 -19.08 8.88 -4.01
C TYR A 710 -20.43 8.87 -4.73
N ARG A 711 -21.55 8.74 -4.01
CA ARG A 711 -22.90 8.72 -4.61
C ARG A 711 -23.64 10.05 -4.51
N ASN A 712 -23.41 10.82 -3.45
CA ASN A 712 -24.11 12.07 -3.17
C ASN A 712 -23.30 12.96 -2.20
N LYS A 713 -22.40 13.78 -2.75
CA LYS A 713 -21.48 14.64 -1.97
C LYS A 713 -22.21 15.61 -1.03
N SER A 714 -23.38 16.13 -1.39
CA SER A 714 -24.10 17.09 -0.53
C SER A 714 -24.61 16.42 0.74
N LEU A 715 -25.20 15.22 0.63
CA LEU A 715 -25.59 14.42 1.80
C LEU A 715 -24.36 14.06 2.66
N TRP A 716 -23.25 13.70 2.03
CA TRP A 716 -22.02 13.42 2.78
C TRP A 716 -21.57 14.62 3.62
N LEU A 717 -21.55 15.81 3.02
CA LEU A 717 -21.15 17.06 3.68
C LEU A 717 -22.10 17.48 4.80
N GLU A 718 -23.40 17.26 4.63
CA GLU A 718 -24.43 17.63 5.61
C GLU A 718 -24.30 16.81 6.91
N TYR A 719 -23.95 15.53 6.79
CA TYR A 719 -23.88 14.59 7.93
C TYR A 719 -22.45 14.20 8.34
N LYS A 720 -21.43 14.92 7.86
CA LYS A 720 -20.00 14.59 8.14
C LYS A 720 -19.61 14.62 9.61
N ASP A 721 -20.24 15.50 10.37
CA ASP A 721 -19.94 15.70 11.78
C ASP A 721 -20.79 14.79 12.67
N ASP A 722 -21.86 14.20 12.12
CA ASP A 722 -22.77 13.29 12.82
C ASP A 722 -23.36 12.21 11.87
N PRO A 723 -22.60 11.14 11.59
CA PRO A 723 -23.05 10.02 10.77
C PRO A 723 -24.22 9.24 11.37
N GLU A 724 -24.43 9.26 12.68
CA GLU A 724 -25.55 8.56 13.31
C GLU A 724 -26.88 9.23 12.95
N LYS A 725 -26.90 10.56 12.96
CA LYS A 725 -28.08 11.34 12.54
C LYS A 725 -28.47 11.09 11.09
N PHE A 726 -27.53 10.67 10.24
CA PHE A 726 -27.86 10.23 8.87
C PHE A 726 -28.76 8.99 8.90
N LEU A 727 -28.47 8.02 9.77
CA LEU A 727 -29.27 6.80 9.92
C LEU A 727 -30.65 7.08 10.54
N GLU A 728 -30.74 8.06 11.43
CA GLU A 728 -32.04 8.48 12.00
C GLU A 728 -32.94 9.16 10.96
N ASN A 729 -32.33 9.89 10.02
CA ASN A 729 -33.08 10.65 9.02
C ASN A 729 -33.33 9.88 7.71
N ILE A 730 -32.66 8.75 7.48
CA ILE A 730 -32.74 8.03 6.20
C ILE A 730 -34.07 7.32 6.01
N THR A 731 -34.70 7.57 4.86
CA THR A 731 -35.85 6.80 4.40
C THR A 731 -35.39 5.79 3.36
N ILE A 732 -35.63 4.50 3.59
CA ILE A 732 -35.21 3.41 2.70
C ILE A 732 -36.42 2.83 1.99
N ASN A 733 -36.44 2.94 0.67
CA ASN A 733 -37.39 2.25 -0.19
C ASN A 733 -36.76 0.99 -0.77
N LEU A 734 -37.18 -0.17 -0.28
CA LEU A 734 -36.67 -1.48 -0.70
C LEU A 734 -37.59 -2.13 -1.74
N LYS A 735 -37.01 -2.52 -2.87
CA LYS A 735 -37.63 -3.37 -3.90
C LYS A 735 -36.83 -4.67 -4.05
N VAL A 736 -37.52 -5.80 -4.14
CA VAL A 736 -36.93 -7.13 -4.32
C VAL A 736 -37.58 -7.80 -5.52
N ASN A 737 -36.77 -8.19 -6.50
CA ASN A 737 -37.20 -8.81 -7.76
C ASN A 737 -36.35 -10.06 -8.03
N PHE A 738 -36.75 -11.20 -7.49
CA PHE A 738 -36.25 -12.52 -7.86
C PHE A 738 -37.08 -13.08 -9.00
N HIS A 739 -36.42 -13.72 -9.95
CA HIS A 739 -37.04 -14.54 -10.98
C HIS A 739 -36.81 -16.02 -10.72
N ILE A 740 -37.87 -16.81 -10.69
CA ILE A 740 -37.78 -18.25 -10.45
C ILE A 740 -37.64 -19.01 -11.77
N GLN A 741 -36.59 -19.83 -11.87
CA GLN A 741 -36.20 -20.63 -13.03
C GLN A 741 -36.37 -22.13 -12.82
#